data_AF-A0A3D3FRT3-F1
#
_entry.id   AF-A0A3D3FRT3-F1
#
_cell.length_a   1.000
_cell.length_b   1.000
_cell.length_c   1.000
_cell.angle_alpha   90.00
_cell.angle_beta   90.00
_cell.angle_gamma   90.00
#
_symmetry.space_group_name_H-M   'P 1'
#
loop_
_entity.id
_entity.type
_entity.pdbx_description
1 polymer ?
#
loop_
_entity_poly.entity_id
_entity_poly.type
_entity_poly.pdbx_seq_one_letter_code
_entity_poly.pdbx_strand_id
1 'polypeptide(L)'
;MALVLILVIVPIFTVIAASGFLLVSRKFKKSLNETALAIGKLAEGDLAAARPSSGGKMNKNEERLADAVVTLVKKLSGETNERRTIGQGLYSVGNELDQEMSKAATVVKGISAGAKTVNDQVIDQTAGIEETAVTIKRIIENLDRQNVSIESQATAVGQTAAAVEQMIANSQMIARNTTKMDESFGDLQSALKNGNEKLIAMIQRTTEISKQSDSLQEANDVIASIAAQTNLLAMNAAIEAAHAGDSGRGFSVVSQEIRKLAESAAQQSKQIAKTIKTIRSGITELDGDSAVTDHAFATVRERISGLAMLENQIKSSMDEQGEGSRNIMESTGRLRQITNDVRQGSEEMVSGSRAIESEMARLIEGNSRVGETVRDIIKNTGHMEITVETVKGMSIRNKELSDTLYANVRSYKTGETILRLGYSQSKAHPRHLSAERLARWVDEKTHGAVRLELFPAEMLGSETKMVKDTAEGALDMVITPLQQEYEPRLGIFELPFLFSSYKQVGSLLESPIVEEMAASLPARGLRALAFWESGFVQITNNVRSIRAPQDMSGLRIRAVESEMTIRTLKALGVVPVAMPFTKVYEALASGEIDGQENTVYNIEGARLYEVQKHISILNYKNAFATVMISERIWKTLSPGHQSLLKEGARSLMKDHIKMVVDNEAAALERLEKNGMEVSRPSLEPFRAAARPVYDQATAQFGKEWVDRIVKAVH
;
A
#
# COMPACT_ATOMS: atom_id res chain seq x y z
N MET A 1 73.36 77.81 -83.24
CA MET A 1 72.16 76.94 -83.31
C MET A 1 71.91 76.09 -82.05
N ALA A 2 72.90 75.76 -81.21
CA ALA A 2 72.70 74.93 -80.02
C ALA A 2 71.82 75.58 -78.91
N LEU A 3 71.87 76.91 -78.74
CA LEU A 3 71.10 77.62 -77.70
C LEU A 3 69.57 77.65 -77.94
N VAL A 4 69.13 77.70 -79.20
CA VAL A 4 67.69 77.78 -79.54
C VAL A 4 67.01 76.42 -79.36
N LEU A 5 67.72 75.32 -79.61
CA LEU A 5 67.21 73.98 -79.39
C LEU A 5 66.97 73.69 -77.89
N ILE A 6 67.84 74.21 -77.02
CA ILE A 6 67.72 74.09 -75.57
C ILE A 6 66.54 74.93 -75.03
N LEU A 7 66.31 76.13 -75.58
CA LEU A 7 65.22 77.02 -75.16
C LEU A 7 63.81 76.53 -75.52
N VAL A 8 63.65 75.60 -76.47
CA VAL A 8 62.34 75.04 -76.86
C VAL A 8 62.14 73.62 -76.33
N ILE A 9 63.18 72.79 -76.35
CA ILE A 9 63.07 71.38 -75.92
C ILE A 9 62.95 71.29 -74.40
N VAL A 10 63.71 72.07 -73.63
CA VAL A 10 63.67 72.03 -72.16
C VAL A 10 62.28 72.37 -71.59
N PRO A 11 61.57 73.44 -72.04
CA PRO A 11 60.20 73.71 -71.58
C PRO A 11 59.18 72.64 -72.00
N ILE A 12 59.28 72.09 -73.21
CA ILE A 12 58.36 71.02 -73.65
C ILE A 12 58.61 69.73 -72.84
N PHE A 13 59.88 69.38 -72.62
CA PHE A 13 60.25 68.21 -71.83
C PHE A 13 59.86 68.37 -70.36
N THR A 14 59.96 69.59 -69.81
CA THR A 14 59.49 69.88 -68.44
C THR A 14 57.97 69.87 -68.34
N VAL A 15 57.22 70.33 -69.36
CA VAL A 15 55.74 70.22 -69.37
C VAL A 15 55.27 68.78 -69.53
N ILE A 16 55.93 67.97 -70.38
CA ILE A 16 55.65 66.54 -70.53
C ILE A 16 56.03 65.77 -69.26
N ALA A 17 57.19 66.07 -68.67
CA ALA A 17 57.61 65.49 -67.40
C ALA A 17 56.68 65.91 -66.26
N ALA A 18 56.22 67.17 -66.21
CA ALA A 18 55.27 67.66 -65.22
C ALA A 18 53.88 67.06 -65.42
N SER A 19 53.42 66.88 -66.67
CA SER A 19 52.14 66.24 -66.99
C SER A 19 52.17 64.74 -66.70
N GLY A 20 53.28 64.06 -67.02
CA GLY A 20 53.54 62.68 -66.65
C GLY A 20 53.61 62.50 -65.13
N PHE A 21 54.30 63.41 -64.43
CA PHE A 21 54.36 63.45 -62.98
C PHE A 21 52.98 63.72 -62.36
N LEU A 22 52.16 64.61 -62.93
CA LEU A 22 50.80 64.86 -62.48
C LEU A 22 49.86 63.68 -62.71
N LEU A 23 49.99 62.95 -63.81
CA LEU A 23 49.20 61.74 -64.08
C LEU A 23 49.60 60.59 -63.17
N VAL A 24 50.89 60.38 -62.94
CA VAL A 24 51.42 59.39 -61.98
C VAL A 24 51.02 59.78 -60.55
N SER A 25 51.16 61.05 -60.17
CA SER A 25 50.75 61.59 -58.87
C SER A 25 49.24 61.48 -58.65
N ARG A 26 48.40 61.76 -59.66
CA ARG A 26 46.95 61.57 -59.58
C ARG A 26 46.55 60.10 -59.41
N LYS A 27 47.19 59.19 -60.15
CA LYS A 27 46.97 57.74 -59.98
C LYS A 27 47.41 57.25 -58.60
N PHE A 28 48.56 57.70 -58.12
CA PHE A 28 49.08 57.39 -56.78
C PHE A 28 48.18 57.93 -55.67
N LYS A 29 47.73 59.19 -55.78
CA LYS A 29 46.77 59.79 -54.84
C LYS A 29 45.43 59.04 -54.82
N LYS A 30 44.94 58.58 -55.98
CA LYS A 30 43.70 57.78 -56.06
C LYS A 30 43.86 56.43 -55.35
N SER A 31 44.95 55.70 -55.62
CA SER A 31 45.26 54.42 -54.98
C SER A 31 45.42 54.54 -53.45
N LEU A 32 46.12 55.59 -53.00
CA LEU A 32 46.24 55.91 -51.58
C LEU A 32 44.91 56.27 -50.93
N ASN A 33 44.06 57.06 -51.60
CA ASN A 33 42.73 57.42 -51.07
C ASN A 33 41.81 56.20 -50.98
N GLU A 34 41.84 55.29 -51.96
CA GLU A 34 41.06 54.04 -51.91
C GLU A 34 41.55 53.10 -50.80
N THR A 35 42.87 53.00 -50.60
CA THR A 35 43.45 52.23 -49.50
C THR A 35 43.14 52.87 -48.14
N ALA A 36 43.20 54.21 -48.03
CA ALA A 36 42.83 54.95 -46.83
C ALA A 36 41.33 54.80 -46.51
N LEU A 37 40.46 54.78 -47.54
CA LEU A 37 39.03 54.53 -47.38
C LEU A 37 38.75 53.10 -46.92
N ALA A 38 39.46 52.10 -47.48
CA ALA A 38 39.35 50.72 -47.03
C ALA A 38 39.82 50.57 -45.56
N ILE A 39 40.93 51.20 -45.18
CA ILE A 39 41.42 51.24 -43.79
C ILE A 39 40.42 51.99 -42.87
N GLY A 40 39.80 53.07 -43.34
CA GLY A 40 38.75 53.79 -42.61
C GLY A 40 37.53 52.91 -42.33
N LYS A 41 37.05 52.17 -43.34
CA LYS A 41 35.97 51.18 -43.18
C LYS A 41 36.35 50.04 -42.23
N LEU A 42 37.60 49.58 -42.27
CA LEU A 42 38.13 48.61 -41.32
C LEU A 42 38.17 49.14 -39.88
N ALA A 43 38.51 50.42 -39.69
CA ALA A 43 38.50 51.07 -38.39
C ALA A 43 37.08 51.21 -37.81
N GLU A 44 36.06 51.28 -38.67
CA GLU A 44 34.63 51.24 -38.30
C GLU A 44 34.08 49.82 -38.11
N GLY A 45 34.94 48.78 -38.20
CA GLY A 45 34.57 47.38 -38.00
C GLY A 45 34.07 46.66 -39.26
N ASP A 46 34.13 47.28 -40.45
CA ASP A 46 33.73 46.66 -41.71
C ASP A 46 34.87 45.83 -42.33
N LEU A 47 35.07 44.63 -41.79
CA LEU A 47 36.03 43.63 -42.28
C LEU A 47 35.68 43.06 -43.67
N ALA A 48 34.53 43.41 -44.26
CA ALA A 48 34.15 42.99 -45.62
C ALA A 48 34.75 43.90 -46.70
N ALA A 49 35.20 45.10 -46.35
CA ALA A 49 35.61 46.15 -47.29
C ALA A 49 37.04 45.99 -47.87
N ALA A 50 37.64 44.79 -47.78
CA ALA A 50 39.09 44.58 -47.87
C ALA A 50 39.74 44.83 -49.25
N ARG A 51 38.97 44.99 -50.34
CA ARG A 51 39.55 45.12 -51.69
C ARG A 51 39.43 46.55 -52.23
N PRO A 52 40.55 47.28 -52.42
CA PRO A 52 40.57 48.46 -53.26
C PRO A 52 40.20 48.04 -54.69
N SER A 53 39.15 48.61 -55.28
CA SER A 53 38.75 48.36 -56.67
C SER A 53 39.71 49.09 -57.63
N SER A 54 40.95 48.60 -57.74
CA SER A 54 41.95 49.18 -58.64
C SER A 54 41.74 48.68 -60.07
N GLY A 55 41.05 49.48 -60.89
CA GLY A 55 40.96 49.29 -62.34
C GLY A 55 42.25 49.68 -63.12
N GLY A 56 43.40 49.76 -62.45
CA GLY A 56 44.69 50.11 -63.07
C GLY A 56 45.86 49.25 -62.56
N LYS A 57 46.97 49.21 -63.32
CA LYS A 57 48.21 48.52 -62.92
C LYS A 57 48.81 49.21 -61.69
N MET A 58 48.76 48.53 -60.54
CA MET A 58 49.43 48.94 -59.30
C MET A 58 50.95 48.79 -59.45
N ASN A 59 51.71 49.55 -58.66
CA ASN A 59 53.15 49.30 -58.50
C ASN A 59 53.42 48.23 -57.42
N LYS A 60 54.63 47.64 -57.40
CA LYS A 60 54.98 46.55 -56.46
C LYS A 60 54.79 46.89 -54.98
N ASN A 61 54.94 48.16 -54.58
CA ASN A 61 54.78 48.57 -53.19
C ASN A 61 53.30 48.72 -52.81
N GLU A 62 52.46 49.16 -53.75
CA GLU A 62 51.01 49.23 -53.61
C GLU A 62 50.38 47.82 -53.55
N GLU A 63 50.85 46.88 -54.36
CA GLU A 63 50.43 45.46 -54.30
C GLU A 63 50.77 44.83 -52.94
N ARG A 64 52.00 45.02 -52.45
CA ARG A 64 52.42 44.52 -51.12
C ARG A 64 51.58 45.10 -49.98
N LEU A 65 51.21 46.38 -50.06
CA LEU A 65 50.36 47.02 -49.06
C LEU A 65 48.93 46.49 -49.11
N ALA A 66 48.36 46.37 -50.31
CA ALA A 66 47.03 45.80 -50.49
C ALA A 66 46.97 44.34 -49.99
N ASP A 67 47.97 43.51 -50.32
CA ASP A 67 48.06 42.12 -49.85
C ASP A 67 48.23 42.02 -48.33
N ALA A 68 49.00 42.93 -47.72
CA ALA A 68 49.16 42.98 -46.27
C ALA A 68 47.84 43.35 -45.57
N VAL A 69 47.09 44.33 -46.09
CA VAL A 69 45.76 44.71 -45.59
C VAL A 69 44.79 43.54 -45.74
N VAL A 70 44.72 42.90 -46.91
CA VAL A 70 43.87 41.72 -47.14
C VAL A 70 44.22 40.58 -46.18
N THR A 71 45.51 40.31 -45.96
CA THR A 71 45.97 39.27 -45.03
C THR A 71 45.58 39.60 -43.58
N LEU A 72 45.73 40.86 -43.16
CA LEU A 72 45.32 41.33 -41.83
C LEU A 72 43.81 41.17 -41.63
N VAL A 73 43.01 41.58 -42.63
CA VAL A 73 41.55 41.44 -42.59
C VAL A 73 41.12 39.98 -42.54
N LYS A 74 41.77 39.11 -43.31
CA LYS A 74 41.50 37.67 -43.27
C LYS A 74 41.79 37.07 -41.89
N LYS A 75 42.89 37.47 -41.25
CA LYS A 75 43.22 37.04 -39.87
C LYS A 75 42.20 37.58 -38.85
N LEU A 76 41.88 38.87 -38.91
CA LEU A 76 40.90 39.49 -38.01
C LEU A 76 39.50 38.89 -38.17
N SER A 77 39.08 38.62 -39.41
CA SER A 77 37.81 37.94 -39.71
C SER A 77 37.81 36.52 -39.14
N GLY A 78 38.92 35.77 -39.30
CA GLY A 78 39.12 34.46 -38.69
C GLY A 78 39.00 34.49 -37.16
N GLU A 79 39.72 35.37 -36.48
CA GLU A 79 39.64 35.49 -35.01
C GLU A 79 38.26 35.97 -34.52
N THR A 80 37.59 36.83 -35.30
CA THR A 80 36.23 37.30 -34.99
C THR A 80 35.24 36.14 -35.09
N ASN A 81 35.38 35.28 -36.09
CA ASN A 81 34.60 34.06 -36.23
C ASN A 81 34.89 33.06 -35.11
N GLU A 82 36.15 32.86 -34.73
CA GLU A 82 36.51 31.99 -33.62
C GLU A 82 35.92 32.48 -32.29
N ARG A 83 36.02 33.79 -32.00
CA ARG A 83 35.37 34.41 -30.84
C ARG A 83 33.85 34.25 -30.86
N ARG A 84 33.23 34.29 -32.04
CA ARG A 84 31.79 33.99 -32.18
C ARG A 84 31.50 32.56 -31.75
N THR A 85 32.24 31.59 -32.27
CA THR A 85 32.11 30.16 -31.92
C THR A 85 32.28 29.93 -30.41
N ILE A 86 33.27 30.58 -29.79
CA ILE A 86 33.49 30.51 -28.33
C ILE A 86 32.28 31.08 -27.57
N GLY A 87 31.72 32.21 -28.01
CA GLY A 87 30.50 32.78 -27.45
C GLY A 87 29.31 31.81 -27.50
N GLN A 88 29.13 31.09 -28.60
CA GLN A 88 28.07 30.06 -28.70
C GLN A 88 28.32 28.93 -27.70
N GLY A 89 29.56 28.46 -27.61
CA GLY A 89 29.94 27.39 -26.69
C GLY A 89 29.65 27.77 -25.23
N LEU A 90 30.04 28.99 -24.83
CA LEU A 90 29.77 29.51 -23.50
C LEU A 90 28.27 29.66 -23.23
N TYR A 91 27.51 30.14 -24.20
CA TYR A 91 26.05 30.25 -24.08
C TYR A 91 25.39 28.88 -23.91
N SER A 92 25.79 27.89 -24.73
CA SER A 92 25.30 26.51 -24.65
C SER A 92 25.63 25.88 -23.29
N VAL A 93 26.88 26.01 -22.82
CA VAL A 93 27.31 25.49 -21.52
C VAL A 93 26.56 26.18 -20.38
N GLY A 94 26.31 27.48 -20.48
CA GLY A 94 25.46 28.21 -19.54
C GLY A 94 24.05 27.60 -19.47
N ASN A 95 23.40 27.41 -20.63
CA ASN A 95 22.06 26.81 -20.69
C ASN A 95 22.02 25.39 -20.13
N GLU A 96 22.98 24.54 -20.49
CA GLU A 96 23.09 23.18 -19.95
C GLU A 96 23.27 23.20 -18.43
N LEU A 97 24.15 24.06 -17.90
CA LEU A 97 24.37 24.18 -16.47
C LEU A 97 23.13 24.66 -15.71
N ASP A 98 22.39 25.62 -16.26
CA ASP A 98 21.15 26.13 -15.66
C ASP A 98 20.06 25.05 -15.60
N GLN A 99 19.94 24.25 -16.66
CA GLN A 99 19.01 23.11 -16.72
C GLN A 99 19.40 22.03 -15.71
N GLU A 100 20.68 21.64 -15.67
CA GLU A 100 21.16 20.62 -14.73
C GLU A 100 21.04 21.08 -13.28
N MET A 101 21.32 22.35 -12.98
CA MET A 101 21.11 22.91 -11.64
C MET A 101 19.63 22.97 -11.27
N SER A 102 18.72 23.26 -12.21
CA SER A 102 17.28 23.24 -11.94
C SER A 102 16.77 21.82 -11.66
N LYS A 103 17.32 20.80 -12.34
CA LYS A 103 17.06 19.39 -12.00
C LYS A 103 17.60 19.04 -10.62
N ALA A 104 18.83 19.43 -10.32
CA ALA A 104 19.46 19.21 -9.02
C ALA A 104 18.66 19.85 -7.88
N ALA A 105 18.14 21.08 -8.06
CA ALA A 105 17.28 21.76 -7.09
C ALA A 105 16.03 20.92 -6.75
N THR A 106 15.39 20.37 -7.78
CA THR A 106 14.19 19.54 -7.64
C THR A 106 14.50 18.26 -6.86
N VAL A 107 15.61 17.60 -7.18
CA VAL A 107 16.08 16.39 -6.47
C VAL A 107 16.40 16.71 -5.00
N VAL A 108 17.14 17.78 -4.72
CA VAL A 108 17.50 18.19 -3.34
C VAL A 108 16.25 18.48 -2.51
N LYS A 109 15.25 19.18 -3.08
CA LYS A 109 13.96 19.40 -2.43
C LYS A 109 13.22 18.09 -2.16
N GLY A 110 13.23 17.16 -3.11
CA GLY A 110 12.67 15.82 -2.93
C GLY A 110 13.33 15.05 -1.79
N ILE A 111 14.67 15.06 -1.71
CA ILE A 111 15.42 14.41 -0.62
C ILE A 111 15.09 15.08 0.72
N SER A 112 15.04 16.41 0.78
CA SER A 112 14.73 17.15 2.01
C SER A 112 13.31 16.84 2.52
N ALA A 113 12.31 16.84 1.62
CA ALA A 113 10.93 16.48 1.95
C ALA A 113 10.81 15.01 2.40
N GLY A 114 11.50 14.09 1.72
CA GLY A 114 11.58 12.69 2.11
C GLY A 114 12.22 12.51 3.48
N ALA A 115 13.34 13.17 3.75
CA ALA A 115 14.02 13.15 5.04
C ALA A 115 13.13 13.68 6.17
N LYS A 116 12.42 14.80 5.93
CA LYS A 116 11.45 15.32 6.91
C LYS A 116 10.33 14.32 7.21
N THR A 117 9.79 13.66 6.18
CA THR A 117 8.76 12.63 6.35
C THR A 117 9.28 11.46 7.18
N VAL A 118 10.50 10.99 6.92
CA VAL A 118 11.14 9.93 7.71
C VAL A 118 11.37 10.39 9.16
N ASN A 119 11.77 11.66 9.37
CA ASN A 119 11.94 12.21 10.72
C ASN A 119 10.63 12.19 11.51
N ASP A 120 9.54 12.63 10.90
CA ASP A 120 8.21 12.64 11.52
C ASP A 120 7.77 11.19 11.84
N GLN A 121 8.02 10.26 10.93
CA GLN A 121 7.74 8.84 11.16
C GLN A 121 8.57 8.22 12.29
N VAL A 122 9.83 8.62 12.46
CA VAL A 122 10.69 8.17 13.59
C VAL A 122 10.14 8.69 14.92
N ILE A 123 9.63 9.92 14.97
CA ILE A 123 8.98 10.48 16.16
C ILE A 123 7.73 9.67 16.52
N ASP A 124 6.86 9.42 15.54
CA ASP A 124 5.63 8.66 15.75
C ASP A 124 5.92 7.21 16.17
N GLN A 125 6.90 6.55 15.53
CA GLN A 125 7.31 5.20 15.91
C GLN A 125 7.87 5.16 17.33
N THR A 126 8.63 6.17 17.75
CA THR A 126 9.17 6.22 19.12
C THR A 126 8.05 6.28 20.15
N ALA A 127 7.04 7.13 19.92
CA ALA A 127 5.85 7.19 20.78
C ALA A 127 5.11 5.84 20.86
N GLY A 128 4.92 5.16 19.71
CA GLY A 128 4.28 3.84 19.67
C GLY A 128 5.08 2.74 20.39
N ILE A 129 6.42 2.79 20.29
CA ILE A 129 7.31 1.86 21.01
C ILE A 129 7.23 2.09 22.52
N GLU A 130 7.22 3.34 22.97
CA GLU A 130 7.08 3.68 24.39
C GLU A 130 5.73 3.21 24.96
N GLU A 131 4.63 3.40 24.23
CA GLU A 131 3.30 2.91 24.62
C GLU A 131 3.27 1.38 24.72
N THR A 132 3.91 0.70 23.76
CA THR A 132 4.01 -0.76 23.77
C THR A 132 4.84 -1.24 24.96
N ALA A 133 5.95 -0.56 25.28
CA ALA A 133 6.78 -0.88 26.44
C ALA A 133 5.98 -0.76 27.75
N VAL A 134 5.17 0.30 27.91
CA VAL A 134 4.27 0.45 29.07
C VAL A 134 3.27 -0.71 29.15
N THR A 135 2.70 -1.11 28.02
CA THR A 135 1.74 -2.23 27.97
C THR A 135 2.38 -3.56 28.37
N ILE A 136 3.60 -3.83 27.91
CA ILE A 136 4.36 -5.03 28.28
C ILE A 136 4.69 -5.04 29.77
N LYS A 137 5.05 -3.88 30.34
CA LYS A 137 5.27 -3.75 31.78
C LYS A 137 4.04 -4.15 32.60
N ARG A 138 2.86 -3.70 32.17
CA ARG A 138 1.57 -4.09 32.78
C ARG A 138 1.26 -5.59 32.61
N ILE A 139 1.66 -6.20 31.50
CA ILE A 139 1.52 -7.66 31.30
C ILE A 139 2.39 -8.42 32.30
N ILE A 140 3.63 -7.99 32.51
CA ILE A 140 4.53 -8.59 33.51
C ILE A 140 3.90 -8.49 34.92
N GLU A 141 3.41 -7.31 35.30
CA GLU A 141 2.72 -7.13 36.58
C GLU A 141 1.47 -8.02 36.74
N ASN A 142 0.72 -8.25 35.67
CA ASN A 142 -0.42 -9.17 35.67
C ASN A 142 0.03 -10.63 35.84
N LEU A 143 1.10 -11.04 35.17
CA LEU A 143 1.66 -12.38 35.28
C LEU A 143 2.21 -12.65 36.69
N ASP A 144 2.84 -11.66 37.32
CA ASP A 144 3.28 -11.77 38.71
C ASP A 144 2.09 -12.00 39.66
N ARG A 145 0.98 -11.26 39.49
CA ARG A 145 -0.26 -11.50 40.25
C ARG A 145 -0.88 -12.86 39.96
N GLN A 146 -0.83 -13.31 38.71
CA GLN A 146 -1.32 -14.62 38.30
C GLN A 146 -0.50 -15.74 38.95
N ASN A 147 0.82 -15.61 39.02
CA ASN A 147 1.71 -16.57 39.70
C ASN A 147 1.38 -16.72 41.18
N VAL A 148 1.11 -15.62 41.89
CA VAL A 148 0.65 -15.67 43.28
C VAL A 148 -0.68 -16.43 43.40
N SER A 149 -1.60 -16.22 42.45
CA SER A 149 -2.90 -16.91 42.42
C SER A 149 -2.76 -18.41 42.14
N ILE A 150 -1.86 -18.79 41.24
CA ILE A 150 -1.52 -20.19 40.92
C ILE A 150 -0.99 -20.91 42.16
N GLU A 151 -0.11 -20.27 42.93
CA GLU A 151 0.44 -20.85 44.16
C GLU A 151 -0.64 -21.04 45.24
N SER A 152 -1.54 -20.06 45.38
CA SER A 152 -2.70 -20.17 46.26
C SER A 152 -3.64 -21.31 45.82
N GLN A 153 -3.91 -21.43 44.52
CA GLN A 153 -4.72 -22.51 43.96
C GLN A 153 -4.08 -23.88 44.18
N ALA A 154 -2.76 -24.01 43.99
CA ALA A 154 -2.03 -25.25 44.24
C ALA A 154 -2.17 -25.70 45.70
N THR A 155 -2.06 -24.75 46.64
CA THR A 155 -2.27 -25.01 48.07
C THR A 155 -3.69 -25.49 48.37
N ALA A 156 -4.71 -24.80 47.83
CA ALA A 156 -6.12 -25.16 48.03
C ALA A 156 -6.48 -26.53 47.43
N VAL A 157 -5.95 -26.85 46.25
CA VAL A 157 -6.09 -28.17 45.61
C VAL A 157 -5.45 -29.25 46.48
N GLY A 158 -4.26 -28.99 47.04
CA GLY A 158 -3.60 -29.91 47.96
C GLY A 158 -4.41 -30.17 49.24
N GLN A 159 -4.99 -29.13 49.84
CA GLN A 159 -5.87 -29.26 51.01
C GLN A 159 -7.15 -30.03 50.69
N THR A 160 -7.74 -29.80 49.50
CA THR A 160 -8.93 -30.52 49.05
C THR A 160 -8.64 -32.00 48.88
N ALA A 161 -7.50 -32.35 48.28
CA ALA A 161 -7.07 -33.75 48.15
C ALA A 161 -6.96 -34.42 49.53
N ALA A 162 -6.27 -33.80 50.49
CA ALA A 162 -6.14 -34.35 51.85
C ALA A 162 -7.50 -34.55 52.55
N ALA A 163 -8.43 -33.59 52.41
CA ALA A 163 -9.77 -33.71 52.98
C ALA A 163 -10.58 -34.87 52.36
N VAL A 164 -10.45 -35.08 51.05
CA VAL A 164 -11.13 -36.17 50.34
C VAL A 164 -10.51 -37.53 50.67
N GLU A 165 -9.18 -37.63 50.82
CA GLU A 165 -8.53 -38.85 51.32
C GLU A 165 -9.06 -39.24 52.70
N GLN A 166 -9.19 -38.26 53.60
CA GLN A 166 -9.77 -38.48 54.92
C GLN A 166 -11.25 -38.91 54.84
N MET A 167 -12.03 -38.35 53.91
CA MET A 167 -13.42 -38.76 53.68
C MET A 167 -13.52 -40.22 53.20
N ILE A 168 -12.64 -40.65 52.30
CA ILE A 168 -12.57 -42.06 51.86
C ILE A 168 -12.26 -42.97 53.06
N ALA A 169 -11.28 -42.61 53.88
CA ALA A 169 -10.93 -43.38 55.08
C ALA A 169 -12.11 -43.48 56.07
N ASN A 170 -12.84 -42.37 56.27
CA ASN A 170 -14.03 -42.35 57.13
C ASN A 170 -15.17 -43.21 56.57
N SER A 171 -15.46 -43.12 55.28
CA SER A 171 -16.48 -43.96 54.62
C SER A 171 -16.15 -45.45 54.79
N GLN A 172 -14.89 -45.85 54.57
CA GLN A 172 -14.45 -47.22 54.79
C GLN A 172 -14.56 -47.66 56.25
N MET A 173 -14.27 -46.77 57.19
CA MET A 173 -14.41 -47.05 58.63
C MET A 173 -15.88 -47.30 59.00
N ILE A 174 -16.80 -46.45 58.53
CA ILE A 174 -18.24 -46.59 58.78
C ILE A 174 -18.78 -47.86 58.12
N ALA A 175 -18.34 -48.19 56.89
CA ALA A 175 -18.69 -49.44 56.22
C ALA A 175 -18.23 -50.70 57.00
N ARG A 176 -17.06 -50.65 57.65
CA ARG A 176 -16.61 -51.75 58.54
C ARG A 176 -17.43 -51.84 59.82
N ASN A 177 -17.81 -50.70 60.40
CA ASN A 177 -18.62 -50.68 61.63
C ASN A 177 -20.05 -51.18 61.39
N THR A 178 -20.66 -50.85 60.25
CA THR A 178 -21.97 -51.35 59.82
C THR A 178 -21.94 -52.87 59.63
N THR A 179 -20.91 -53.39 58.98
CA THR A 179 -20.71 -54.85 58.86
C THR A 179 -20.64 -55.55 60.23
N LYS A 180 -19.93 -54.99 61.22
CA LYS A 180 -19.89 -55.53 62.59
C LYS A 180 -21.23 -55.43 63.33
N MET A 181 -22.01 -54.39 63.04
CA MET A 181 -23.36 -54.23 63.58
C MET A 181 -24.30 -55.30 63.03
N ASP A 182 -24.20 -55.62 61.74
CA ASP A 182 -24.98 -56.68 61.11
C ASP A 182 -24.74 -58.04 61.79
N GLU A 183 -23.47 -58.40 62.02
CA GLU A 183 -23.09 -59.60 62.79
C GLU A 183 -23.74 -59.61 64.19
N SER A 184 -23.66 -58.48 64.92
CA SER A 184 -24.23 -58.35 66.27
C SER A 184 -25.77 -58.44 66.28
N PHE A 185 -26.43 -57.89 65.26
CA PHE A 185 -27.88 -58.01 65.11
C PHE A 185 -28.30 -59.44 64.75
N GLY A 186 -27.51 -60.15 63.94
CA GLY A 186 -27.70 -61.58 63.68
C GLY A 186 -27.64 -62.42 64.96
N ASP A 187 -26.66 -62.15 65.82
CA ASP A 187 -26.52 -62.80 67.13
C ASP A 187 -27.72 -62.51 68.05
N LEU A 188 -28.15 -61.25 68.13
CA LEU A 188 -29.33 -60.86 68.92
C LEU A 188 -30.62 -61.50 68.39
N GLN A 189 -30.84 -61.55 67.08
CA GLN A 189 -32.00 -62.24 66.50
C GLN A 189 -31.99 -63.73 66.88
N SER A 190 -30.82 -64.37 66.82
CA SER A 190 -30.66 -65.78 67.20
C SER A 190 -30.95 -66.00 68.69
N ALA A 191 -30.46 -65.12 69.56
CA ALA A 191 -30.72 -65.17 71.00
C ALA A 191 -32.20 -64.97 71.33
N LEU A 192 -32.89 -64.02 70.67
CA LEU A 192 -34.33 -63.78 70.86
C LEU A 192 -35.16 -64.96 70.37
N LYS A 193 -34.79 -65.57 69.24
CA LYS A 193 -35.46 -66.77 68.73
C LYS A 193 -35.36 -67.91 69.75
N ASN A 194 -34.14 -68.19 70.24
CA ASN A 194 -33.92 -69.21 71.27
C ASN A 194 -34.70 -68.89 72.56
N GLY A 195 -34.71 -67.62 72.99
CA GLY A 195 -35.45 -67.18 74.18
C GLY A 195 -36.97 -67.39 74.04
N ASN A 196 -37.53 -67.03 72.89
CA ASN A 196 -38.95 -67.23 72.59
C ASN A 196 -39.32 -68.73 72.52
N GLU A 197 -38.48 -69.57 71.90
CA GLU A 197 -38.68 -71.02 71.89
C GLU A 197 -38.70 -71.62 73.31
N LYS A 198 -37.81 -71.15 74.21
CA LYS A 198 -37.81 -71.56 75.63
C LYS A 198 -39.05 -71.07 76.37
N LEU A 199 -39.53 -69.88 76.08
CA LEU A 199 -40.77 -69.34 76.66
C LEU A 199 -41.99 -70.16 76.24
N ILE A 200 -42.11 -70.50 74.95
CA ILE A 200 -43.17 -71.37 74.44
C ILE A 200 -43.14 -72.73 75.15
N ALA A 201 -41.96 -73.32 75.32
CA ALA A 201 -41.81 -74.58 76.05
C ALA A 201 -42.19 -74.44 77.54
N MET A 202 -41.94 -73.29 78.16
CA MET A 202 -42.36 -72.98 79.54
C MET A 202 -43.89 -72.92 79.64
N ILE A 203 -44.56 -72.17 78.75
CA ILE A 203 -46.02 -72.07 78.69
C ILE A 203 -46.67 -73.46 78.57
N GLN A 204 -46.11 -74.32 77.73
CA GLN A 204 -46.58 -75.71 77.58
C GLN A 204 -46.45 -76.51 78.89
N ARG A 205 -45.31 -76.43 79.58
CA ARG A 205 -45.09 -77.12 80.87
C ARG A 205 -46.01 -76.56 81.96
N THR A 206 -46.21 -75.26 82.02
CA THR A 206 -47.12 -74.61 82.97
C THR A 206 -48.56 -75.08 82.76
N THR A 207 -48.98 -75.22 81.50
CA THR A 207 -50.30 -75.78 81.16
C THR A 207 -50.45 -77.22 81.65
N GLU A 208 -49.40 -78.04 81.51
CA GLU A 208 -49.39 -79.41 82.03
C GLU A 208 -49.44 -79.46 83.56
N ILE A 209 -48.69 -78.60 84.25
CA ILE A 209 -48.71 -78.47 85.72
C ILE A 209 -50.10 -78.02 86.19
N SER A 210 -50.76 -77.10 85.47
CA SER A 210 -52.14 -76.69 85.77
C SER A 210 -53.08 -77.88 85.74
N LYS A 211 -53.02 -78.69 84.67
CA LYS A 211 -53.84 -79.90 84.53
C LYS A 211 -53.56 -80.92 85.64
N GLN A 212 -52.30 -81.13 86.02
CA GLN A 212 -51.94 -82.01 87.14
C GLN A 212 -52.45 -81.49 88.48
N SER A 213 -52.40 -80.17 88.69
CA SER A 213 -52.93 -79.52 89.90
C SER A 213 -54.45 -79.69 90.03
N ASP A 214 -55.16 -79.67 88.91
CA ASP A 214 -56.60 -79.95 88.85
C ASP A 214 -56.90 -81.39 89.29
N SER A 215 -56.16 -82.37 88.75
CA SER A 215 -56.29 -83.77 89.16
C SER A 215 -55.93 -84.01 90.63
N LEU A 216 -54.93 -83.28 91.17
CA LEU A 216 -54.59 -83.33 92.59
C LEU A 216 -55.70 -82.74 93.47
N GLN A 217 -56.37 -81.68 93.00
CA GLN A 217 -57.51 -81.10 93.73
C GLN A 217 -58.67 -82.11 93.79
N GLU A 218 -59.01 -82.75 92.67
CA GLU A 218 -60.03 -83.79 92.61
C GLU A 218 -59.71 -84.95 93.56
N ALA A 219 -58.46 -85.46 93.53
CA ALA A 219 -58.01 -86.51 94.44
C ALA A 219 -58.10 -86.08 95.91
N ASN A 220 -57.73 -84.84 96.22
CA ASN A 220 -57.81 -84.31 97.58
C ASN A 220 -59.26 -84.14 98.05
N ASP A 221 -60.19 -83.75 97.18
CA ASP A 221 -61.61 -83.64 97.48
C ASP A 221 -62.23 -85.02 97.81
N VAL A 222 -61.78 -86.08 97.11
CA VAL A 222 -62.13 -87.47 97.44
C VAL A 222 -61.61 -87.85 98.83
N ILE A 223 -60.35 -87.52 99.16
CA ILE A 223 -59.78 -87.78 100.50
C ILE A 223 -60.56 -87.01 101.58
N ALA A 224 -60.92 -85.75 101.34
CA ALA A 224 -61.74 -84.96 102.26
C ALA A 224 -63.09 -85.63 102.51
N SER A 225 -63.74 -86.13 101.45
CA SER A 225 -65.02 -86.84 101.51
C SER A 225 -64.90 -88.17 102.29
N ILE A 226 -63.84 -88.95 102.03
CA ILE A 226 -63.56 -90.19 102.76
C ILE A 226 -63.33 -89.90 104.24
N ALA A 227 -62.54 -88.87 104.57
CA ALA A 227 -62.30 -88.46 105.94
C ALA A 227 -63.61 -88.03 106.64
N ALA A 228 -64.48 -87.28 105.98
CA ALA A 228 -65.78 -86.87 106.51
C ALA A 228 -66.71 -88.07 106.76
N GLN A 229 -66.81 -89.02 105.81
CA GLN A 229 -67.58 -90.25 105.98
C GLN A 229 -67.00 -91.13 107.09
N THR A 230 -65.68 -91.28 107.15
CA THR A 230 -64.99 -92.07 108.18
C THR A 230 -65.20 -91.46 109.57
N ASN A 231 -65.19 -90.13 109.68
CA ASN A 231 -65.50 -89.42 110.92
C ASN A 231 -66.95 -89.65 111.38
N LEU A 232 -67.92 -89.64 110.45
CA LEU A 232 -69.33 -89.96 110.74
C LEU A 232 -69.52 -91.42 111.17
N LEU A 233 -68.85 -92.36 110.47
CA LEU A 233 -68.88 -93.79 110.84
C LEU A 233 -68.26 -94.03 112.21
N ALA A 234 -67.13 -93.37 112.52
CA ALA A 234 -66.48 -93.42 113.81
C ALA A 234 -67.33 -92.77 114.92
N MET A 235 -68.06 -91.70 114.62
CA MET A 235 -69.02 -91.07 115.52
C MET A 235 -70.20 -92.01 115.84
N ASN A 236 -70.77 -92.66 114.83
CA ASN A 236 -71.82 -93.66 115.00
C ASN A 236 -71.31 -94.87 115.81
N ALA A 237 -70.09 -95.35 115.54
CA ALA A 237 -69.45 -96.44 116.29
C ALA A 237 -69.15 -96.05 117.75
N ALA A 238 -68.78 -94.79 118.03
CA ALA A 238 -68.59 -94.29 119.39
C ALA A 238 -69.90 -94.17 120.18
N ILE A 239 -71.02 -93.81 119.51
CA ILE A 239 -72.36 -93.81 120.09
C ILE A 239 -72.77 -95.24 120.47
N GLU A 240 -72.56 -96.20 119.57
CA GLU A 240 -72.91 -97.61 119.83
C GLU A 240 -72.04 -98.24 120.93
N ALA A 241 -70.75 -97.87 120.99
CA ALA A 241 -69.84 -98.26 122.07
C ALA A 241 -70.25 -97.68 123.44
N ALA A 242 -70.87 -96.50 123.48
CA ALA A 242 -71.41 -95.90 124.70
C ALA A 242 -72.70 -96.59 125.19
N HIS A 243 -73.53 -97.11 124.27
CA HIS A 243 -74.72 -97.92 124.61
C HIS A 243 -74.38 -99.31 125.19
N ALA A 244 -73.24 -99.90 124.81
CA ALA A 244 -72.84 -101.25 125.23
C ALA A 244 -72.23 -101.36 126.65
N GLY A 245 -72.13 -100.26 127.41
CA GLY A 245 -71.67 -100.28 128.81
C GLY A 245 -70.27 -100.87 129.02
N ASP A 246 -70.06 -101.66 130.08
CA ASP A 246 -68.74 -102.22 130.44
C ASP A 246 -68.12 -103.12 129.35
N SER A 247 -68.91 -103.71 128.44
CA SER A 247 -68.44 -104.52 127.30
C SER A 247 -67.94 -103.68 126.10
N GLY A 248 -68.29 -102.39 126.03
CA GLY A 248 -67.95 -101.49 124.92
C GLY A 248 -66.61 -100.77 125.06
N ARG A 249 -65.91 -100.89 126.21
CA ARG A 249 -64.69 -100.12 126.52
C ARG A 249 -63.59 -100.24 125.44
N GLY A 250 -63.33 -101.45 124.92
CA GLY A 250 -62.33 -101.65 123.86
C GLY A 250 -62.73 -101.05 122.51
N PHE A 251 -64.02 -101.13 122.15
CA PHE A 251 -64.58 -100.57 120.91
C PHE A 251 -64.64 -99.04 120.93
N SER A 252 -64.88 -98.44 122.10
CA SER A 252 -64.83 -96.98 122.29
C SER A 252 -63.42 -96.42 122.04
N VAL A 253 -62.36 -97.15 122.42
CA VAL A 253 -60.98 -96.72 122.17
C VAL A 253 -60.66 -96.77 120.67
N VAL A 254 -61.04 -97.85 119.98
CA VAL A 254 -60.82 -98.00 118.53
C VAL A 254 -61.60 -96.95 117.73
N SER A 255 -62.88 -96.71 118.06
CA SER A 255 -63.69 -95.69 117.38
C SER A 255 -63.19 -94.26 117.62
N GLN A 256 -62.72 -93.92 118.83
CA GLN A 256 -62.05 -92.64 119.10
C GLN A 256 -60.75 -92.50 118.30
N GLU A 257 -59.95 -93.57 118.17
CA GLU A 257 -58.72 -93.55 117.37
C GLU A 257 -59.02 -93.36 115.87
N ILE A 258 -60.03 -94.05 115.32
CA ILE A 258 -60.48 -93.86 113.93
C ILE A 258 -61.03 -92.44 113.72
N ARG A 259 -61.78 -91.91 114.68
CA ARG A 259 -62.31 -90.53 114.62
C ARG A 259 -61.17 -89.52 114.59
N LYS A 260 -60.18 -89.67 115.48
CA LYS A 260 -58.99 -88.82 115.53
C LYS A 260 -58.16 -88.92 114.23
N LEU A 261 -58.06 -90.12 113.65
CA LEU A 261 -57.40 -90.34 112.36
C LEU A 261 -58.17 -89.66 111.21
N ALA A 262 -59.49 -89.72 111.22
CA ALA A 262 -60.36 -89.07 110.23
C ALA A 262 -60.36 -87.53 110.36
N GLU A 263 -60.42 -87.00 111.58
CA GLU A 263 -60.23 -85.57 111.88
C GLU A 263 -58.84 -85.09 111.40
N SER A 264 -57.79 -85.89 111.66
CA SER A 264 -56.44 -85.61 111.18
C SER A 264 -56.35 -85.64 109.66
N ALA A 265 -56.98 -86.63 109.00
CA ALA A 265 -57.04 -86.73 107.54
C ALA A 265 -57.80 -85.56 106.91
N ALA A 266 -58.92 -85.13 107.50
CA ALA A 266 -59.68 -83.96 107.06
C ALA A 266 -58.86 -82.67 107.22
N GLN A 267 -58.13 -82.52 108.33
CA GLN A 267 -57.22 -81.38 108.55
C GLN A 267 -56.08 -81.37 107.54
N GLN A 268 -55.46 -82.54 107.26
CA GLN A 268 -54.41 -82.66 106.24
C GLN A 268 -54.95 -82.36 104.84
N SER A 269 -56.13 -82.86 104.49
CA SER A 269 -56.78 -82.57 103.21
C SER A 269 -57.11 -81.08 103.03
N LYS A 270 -57.54 -80.39 104.10
CA LYS A 270 -57.74 -78.93 104.08
C LYS A 270 -56.42 -78.17 103.87
N GLN A 271 -55.33 -78.66 104.45
CA GLN A 271 -53.99 -78.09 104.24
C GLN A 271 -53.49 -78.34 102.80
N ILE A 272 -53.71 -79.53 102.25
CA ILE A 272 -53.40 -79.86 100.85
C ILE A 272 -54.20 -78.98 99.89
N ALA A 273 -55.51 -78.82 100.10
CA ALA A 273 -56.35 -77.92 99.30
C ALA A 273 -55.82 -76.48 99.31
N LYS A 274 -55.37 -75.99 100.47
CA LYS A 274 -54.75 -74.66 100.58
C LYS A 274 -53.47 -74.58 99.74
N THR A 275 -52.61 -75.59 99.79
CA THR A 275 -51.38 -75.66 98.99
C THR A 275 -51.67 -75.71 97.50
N ILE A 276 -52.64 -76.52 97.05
CA ILE A 276 -53.06 -76.61 95.64
C ILE A 276 -53.62 -75.26 95.15
N LYS A 277 -54.41 -74.58 95.98
CA LYS A 277 -54.90 -73.22 95.68
C LYS A 277 -53.75 -72.23 95.49
N THR A 278 -52.72 -72.29 96.33
CA THR A 278 -51.50 -71.47 96.16
C THR A 278 -50.78 -71.80 94.86
N ILE A 279 -50.63 -73.09 94.51
CA ILE A 279 -50.02 -73.53 93.24
C ILE A 279 -50.80 -72.99 92.04
N ARG A 280 -52.13 -73.14 92.01
CA ARG A 280 -53.00 -72.60 90.94
C ARG A 280 -52.91 -71.08 90.81
N SER A 281 -52.84 -70.36 91.94
CA SER A 281 -52.63 -68.91 91.93
C SER A 281 -51.29 -68.55 91.29
N GLY A 282 -50.22 -69.23 91.66
CA GLY A 282 -48.89 -69.02 91.08
C GLY A 282 -48.82 -69.37 89.60
N ILE A 283 -49.56 -70.37 89.13
CA ILE A 283 -49.68 -70.72 87.71
C ILE A 283 -50.36 -69.60 86.91
N THR A 284 -51.43 -69.02 87.46
CA THR A 284 -52.18 -67.93 86.80
C THR A 284 -51.32 -66.67 86.68
N GLU A 285 -50.57 -66.35 87.72
CA GLU A 285 -49.60 -65.25 87.71
C GLU A 285 -48.49 -65.51 86.67
N LEU A 286 -47.95 -66.72 86.63
CA LEU A 286 -46.91 -67.12 85.69
C LEU A 286 -47.39 -67.13 84.22
N ASP A 287 -48.67 -67.42 83.95
CA ASP A 287 -49.27 -67.28 82.61
C ASP A 287 -49.34 -65.81 82.18
N GLY A 288 -49.77 -64.92 83.07
CA GLY A 288 -49.76 -63.47 82.84
C GLY A 288 -48.35 -62.93 82.56
N ASP A 289 -47.38 -63.30 83.39
CA ASP A 289 -45.97 -62.91 83.22
C ASP A 289 -45.38 -63.45 81.90
N SER A 290 -45.78 -64.66 81.51
CA SER A 290 -45.36 -65.26 80.23
C SER A 290 -45.89 -64.48 79.04
N ALA A 291 -47.15 -64.04 79.07
CA ALA A 291 -47.75 -63.24 78.01
C ALA A 291 -47.07 -61.87 77.86
N VAL A 292 -46.75 -61.21 78.98
CA VAL A 292 -45.98 -59.96 78.99
C VAL A 292 -44.59 -60.18 78.38
N THR A 293 -43.94 -61.28 78.75
CA THR A 293 -42.60 -61.63 78.24
C THR A 293 -42.63 -61.92 76.74
N ASP A 294 -43.65 -62.61 76.22
CA ASP A 294 -43.80 -62.88 74.79
C ASP A 294 -43.98 -61.58 73.99
N HIS A 295 -44.83 -60.67 74.47
CA HIS A 295 -45.00 -59.35 73.86
C HIS A 295 -43.69 -58.54 73.88
N ALA A 296 -42.91 -58.62 74.96
CA ALA A 296 -41.60 -57.98 75.04
C ALA A 296 -40.64 -58.56 73.99
N PHE A 297 -40.57 -59.88 73.82
CA PHE A 297 -39.78 -60.51 72.77
C PHE A 297 -40.20 -60.09 71.36
N ALA A 298 -41.50 -59.99 71.10
CA ALA A 298 -42.03 -59.52 69.82
C ALA A 298 -41.60 -58.06 69.53
N THR A 299 -41.72 -57.18 70.53
CA THR A 299 -41.32 -55.77 70.41
C THR A 299 -39.82 -55.64 70.12
N VAL A 300 -38.96 -56.38 70.82
CA VAL A 300 -37.52 -56.33 70.59
C VAL A 300 -37.18 -56.85 69.19
N ARG A 301 -37.84 -57.90 68.71
CA ARG A 301 -37.64 -58.44 67.36
C ARG A 301 -37.97 -57.42 66.27
N GLU A 302 -39.09 -56.71 66.41
CA GLU A 302 -39.48 -55.64 65.48
C GLU A 302 -38.43 -54.50 65.47
N ARG A 303 -37.99 -54.07 66.66
CA ARG A 303 -36.94 -53.04 66.79
C ARG A 303 -35.64 -53.44 66.11
N ILE A 304 -35.19 -54.68 66.28
CA ILE A 304 -33.97 -55.19 65.63
C ILE A 304 -34.13 -55.26 64.12
N SER A 305 -35.29 -55.68 63.62
CA SER A 305 -35.55 -55.67 62.18
C SER A 305 -35.49 -54.24 61.61
N GLY A 306 -36.02 -53.25 62.32
CA GLY A 306 -35.90 -51.84 61.93
C GLY A 306 -34.45 -51.33 61.93
N LEU A 307 -33.64 -51.75 62.91
CA LEU A 307 -32.22 -51.41 62.96
C LEU A 307 -31.41 -52.05 61.81
N ALA A 308 -31.72 -53.29 61.43
CA ALA A 308 -31.09 -53.95 60.29
C ALA A 308 -31.41 -53.25 58.95
N MET A 309 -32.63 -52.70 58.79
CA MET A 309 -32.96 -51.88 57.61
C MET A 309 -32.15 -50.58 57.58
N LEU A 310 -32.00 -49.91 58.72
CA LEU A 310 -31.21 -48.68 58.83
C LEU A 310 -29.72 -48.94 58.55
N GLU A 311 -29.16 -50.05 59.03
CA GLU A 311 -27.79 -50.47 58.74
C GLU A 311 -27.56 -50.62 57.24
N ASN A 312 -28.46 -51.32 56.54
CA ASN A 312 -28.35 -51.49 55.09
C ASN A 312 -28.41 -50.14 54.34
N GLN A 313 -29.22 -49.20 54.82
CA GLN A 313 -29.29 -47.85 54.25
C GLN A 313 -27.98 -47.08 54.48
N ILE A 314 -27.37 -47.18 55.67
CA ILE A 314 -26.08 -46.56 55.96
C ILE A 314 -25.00 -47.18 55.05
N LYS A 315 -24.97 -48.50 54.91
CA LYS A 315 -24.03 -49.22 54.05
C LYS A 315 -24.10 -48.74 52.60
N SER A 316 -25.30 -48.70 52.02
CA SER A 316 -25.51 -48.16 50.66
C SER A 316 -25.05 -46.71 50.52
N SER A 317 -25.33 -45.87 51.53
CA SER A 317 -24.92 -44.46 51.52
C SER A 317 -23.39 -44.31 51.62
N MET A 318 -22.71 -45.17 52.38
CA MET A 318 -21.26 -45.16 52.50
C MET A 318 -20.57 -45.61 51.22
N ASP A 319 -21.12 -46.59 50.51
CA ASP A 319 -20.62 -47.04 49.21
C ASP A 319 -20.72 -45.92 48.17
N GLU A 320 -21.87 -45.24 48.10
CA GLU A 320 -22.08 -44.08 47.22
C GLU A 320 -21.17 -42.90 47.58
N GLN A 321 -21.01 -42.59 48.87
CA GLN A 321 -20.07 -41.56 49.34
C GLN A 321 -18.62 -41.94 48.99
N GLY A 322 -18.26 -43.21 49.07
CA GLY A 322 -16.96 -43.72 48.69
C GLY A 322 -16.68 -43.54 47.20
N GLU A 323 -17.66 -43.83 46.35
CA GLU A 323 -17.57 -43.59 44.90
C GLU A 323 -17.48 -42.10 44.57
N GLY A 324 -18.36 -41.27 45.15
CA GLY A 324 -18.34 -39.82 44.99
C GLY A 324 -17.00 -39.21 45.41
N SER A 325 -16.42 -39.67 46.51
CA SER A 325 -15.10 -39.23 46.98
C SER A 325 -13.98 -39.58 46.00
N ARG A 326 -14.01 -40.77 45.38
CA ARG A 326 -13.02 -41.16 44.36
C ARG A 326 -13.13 -40.27 43.12
N ASN A 327 -14.34 -39.93 42.69
CA ASN A 327 -14.55 -39.04 41.55
C ASN A 327 -14.03 -37.61 41.83
N ILE A 328 -14.22 -37.11 43.05
CA ILE A 328 -13.65 -35.83 43.48
C ILE A 328 -12.12 -35.91 43.52
N MET A 329 -11.55 -37.03 43.99
CA MET A 329 -10.10 -37.25 44.01
C MET A 329 -9.50 -37.20 42.60
N GLU A 330 -10.11 -37.89 41.64
CA GLU A 330 -9.67 -37.86 40.25
C GLU A 330 -9.75 -36.44 39.66
N SER A 331 -10.86 -35.73 39.91
CA SER A 331 -11.05 -34.34 39.47
C SER A 331 -10.01 -33.40 40.09
N THR A 332 -9.67 -33.59 41.36
CA THR A 332 -8.63 -32.84 42.08
C THR A 332 -7.24 -33.12 41.48
N GLY A 333 -6.98 -34.38 41.08
CA GLY A 333 -5.78 -34.76 40.34
C GLY A 333 -5.64 -34.03 39.00
N ARG A 334 -6.74 -33.97 38.21
CA ARG A 334 -6.77 -33.21 36.95
C ARG A 334 -6.58 -31.71 37.18
N LEU A 335 -7.19 -31.13 38.22
CA LEU A 335 -7.00 -29.73 38.60
C LEU A 335 -5.55 -29.43 38.97
N ARG A 336 -4.86 -30.35 39.66
CA ARG A 336 -3.43 -30.22 39.98
C ARG A 336 -2.59 -30.18 38.71
N GLN A 337 -2.89 -31.03 37.73
CA GLN A 337 -2.21 -31.01 36.44
C GLN A 337 -2.44 -29.69 35.69
N ILE A 338 -3.69 -29.23 35.59
CA ILE A 338 -4.01 -27.94 34.96
C ILE A 338 -3.27 -26.78 35.66
N THR A 339 -3.21 -26.81 36.99
CA THR A 339 -2.50 -25.77 37.77
C THR A 339 -1.00 -25.75 37.42
N ASN A 340 -0.38 -26.91 37.22
CA ASN A 340 1.02 -27.00 36.77
C ASN A 340 1.20 -26.51 35.33
N ASP A 341 0.30 -26.85 34.42
CA ASP A 341 0.35 -26.41 33.02
C ASP A 341 0.21 -24.88 32.93
N VAL A 342 -0.71 -24.30 33.71
CA VAL A 342 -0.89 -22.84 33.81
C VAL A 342 0.35 -22.18 34.43
N ARG A 343 1.01 -22.80 35.42
CA ARG A 343 2.27 -22.30 35.98
C ARG A 343 3.36 -22.25 34.92
N GLN A 344 3.56 -23.34 34.17
CA GLN A 344 4.56 -23.39 33.11
C GLN A 344 4.28 -22.34 32.03
N GLY A 345 3.02 -22.23 31.58
CA GLY A 345 2.62 -21.22 30.60
C GLY A 345 2.88 -19.79 31.10
N SER A 346 2.62 -19.52 32.38
CA SER A 346 2.92 -18.22 32.99
C SER A 346 4.42 -17.92 33.02
N GLU A 347 5.27 -18.90 33.36
CA GLU A 347 6.74 -18.75 33.33
C GLU A 347 7.26 -18.44 31.91
N GLU A 348 6.75 -19.14 30.91
CA GLU A 348 7.08 -18.89 29.49
C GLU A 348 6.61 -17.48 29.06
N MET A 349 5.41 -17.06 29.48
CA MET A 349 4.90 -15.71 29.20
C MET A 349 5.72 -14.61 29.88
N VAL A 350 6.21 -14.83 31.11
CA VAL A 350 7.09 -13.87 31.79
C VAL A 350 8.41 -13.73 31.02
N SER A 351 9.01 -14.86 30.63
CA SER A 351 10.24 -14.88 29.83
C SER A 351 10.05 -14.15 28.49
N GLY A 352 8.97 -14.47 27.77
CA GLY A 352 8.62 -13.82 26.51
C GLY A 352 8.38 -12.32 26.66
N SER A 353 7.69 -11.90 27.72
CA SER A 353 7.41 -10.48 27.98
C SER A 353 8.69 -9.69 28.27
N ARG A 354 9.65 -10.27 29.02
CA ARG A 354 10.96 -9.65 29.26
C ARG A 354 11.81 -9.56 27.98
N ALA A 355 11.71 -10.55 27.10
CA ALA A 355 12.36 -10.49 25.79
C ALA A 355 11.81 -9.35 24.95
N ILE A 356 10.48 -9.15 24.94
CA ILE A 356 9.84 -8.02 24.26
C ILE A 356 10.28 -6.68 24.88
N GLU A 357 10.34 -6.57 26.21
CA GLU A 357 10.82 -5.37 26.89
C GLU A 357 12.25 -4.99 26.44
N SER A 358 13.14 -5.97 26.37
CA SER A 358 14.52 -5.78 25.87
C SER A 358 14.55 -5.33 24.40
N GLU A 359 13.69 -5.90 23.56
CA GLU A 359 13.61 -5.54 22.14
C GLU A 359 13.04 -4.12 21.96
N MET A 360 12.06 -3.70 22.77
CA MET A 360 11.56 -2.33 22.76
C MET A 360 12.66 -1.32 23.10
N ALA A 361 13.51 -1.62 24.09
CA ALA A 361 14.65 -0.76 24.42
C ALA A 361 15.64 -0.63 23.24
N ARG A 362 15.91 -1.72 22.52
CA ARG A 362 16.75 -1.70 21.30
C ARG A 362 16.11 -0.90 20.17
N LEU A 363 14.79 -0.99 20.01
CA LEU A 363 14.07 -0.23 19.00
C LEU A 363 14.13 1.29 19.28
N ILE A 364 14.02 1.70 20.55
CA ILE A 364 14.20 3.12 20.94
C ILE A 364 15.61 3.60 20.56
N GLU A 365 16.65 2.83 20.87
CA GLU A 365 18.03 3.16 20.49
C GLU A 365 18.22 3.19 18.96
N GLY A 366 17.61 2.24 18.25
CA GLY A 366 17.57 2.19 16.79
C GLY A 366 16.95 3.45 16.19
N ASN A 367 15.76 3.83 16.65
CA ASN A 367 15.05 5.02 16.19
C ASN A 367 15.83 6.31 16.48
N SER A 368 16.48 6.41 17.63
CA SER A 368 17.33 7.55 17.96
C SER A 368 18.46 7.75 16.93
N ARG A 369 19.16 6.67 16.55
CA ARG A 369 20.21 6.70 15.52
C ARG A 369 19.68 7.07 14.13
N VAL A 370 18.51 6.54 13.76
CA VAL A 370 17.86 6.90 12.49
C VAL A 370 17.50 8.40 12.50
N GLY A 371 16.91 8.90 13.58
CA GLY A 371 16.57 10.31 13.74
C GLY A 371 17.78 11.24 13.64
N GLU A 372 18.93 10.85 14.22
CA GLU A 372 20.19 11.60 14.07
C GLU A 372 20.65 11.65 12.60
N THR A 373 20.69 10.49 11.94
CA THR A 373 21.09 10.39 10.52
C THR A 373 20.19 11.26 9.63
N VAL A 374 18.88 11.25 9.88
CA VAL A 374 17.92 12.04 9.11
C VAL A 374 18.11 13.54 9.33
N ARG A 375 18.41 13.97 10.56
CA ARG A 375 18.75 15.38 10.83
C ARG A 375 19.99 15.82 10.07
N ASP A 376 21.01 14.96 9.97
CA ASP A 376 22.20 15.24 9.16
C ASP A 376 21.88 15.33 7.66
N ILE A 377 20.98 14.49 7.14
CA ILE A 377 20.50 14.59 5.75
C ILE A 377 19.78 15.93 5.53
N ILE A 378 18.90 16.35 6.44
CA ILE A 378 18.20 17.65 6.36
C ILE A 378 19.22 18.80 6.33
N LYS A 379 20.25 18.75 7.19
CA LYS A 379 21.31 19.75 7.20
C LYS A 379 22.11 19.78 5.88
N ASN A 380 22.50 18.60 5.38
CA ASN A 380 23.28 18.49 4.15
C ASN A 380 22.49 18.93 2.91
N THR A 381 21.20 18.60 2.84
CA THR A 381 20.32 19.08 1.77
C THR A 381 20.16 20.60 1.78
N GLY A 382 20.11 21.23 2.95
CA GLY A 382 20.15 22.68 3.07
C GLY A 382 21.42 23.31 2.47
N HIS A 383 22.60 22.72 2.72
CA HIS A 383 23.85 23.16 2.07
C HIS A 383 23.85 22.94 0.55
N MET A 384 23.24 21.85 0.07
CA MET A 384 23.12 21.59 -1.36
C MET A 384 22.20 22.60 -2.05
N GLU A 385 21.10 23.01 -1.41
CA GLU A 385 20.18 24.01 -1.96
C GLU A 385 20.88 25.36 -2.19
N ILE A 386 21.68 25.82 -1.23
CA ILE A 386 22.51 27.03 -1.37
C ILE A 386 23.53 26.88 -2.52
N THR A 387 24.15 25.71 -2.63
CA THR A 387 25.14 25.42 -3.68
C THR A 387 24.51 25.49 -5.07
N VAL A 388 23.34 24.85 -5.24
CA VAL A 388 22.60 24.83 -6.50
C VAL A 388 22.21 26.25 -6.92
N GLU A 389 21.72 27.08 -6.00
CA GLU A 389 21.37 28.47 -6.29
C GLU A 389 22.60 29.30 -6.70
N THR A 390 23.73 29.06 -6.05
CA THR A 390 25.00 29.73 -6.39
C THR A 390 25.45 29.40 -7.81
N VAL A 391 25.43 28.11 -8.19
CA VAL A 391 25.84 27.67 -9.53
C VAL A 391 24.85 28.18 -10.59
N LYS A 392 23.55 28.21 -10.29
CA LYS A 392 22.54 28.82 -11.16
C LYS A 392 22.83 30.30 -11.42
N GLY A 393 23.16 31.07 -10.39
CA GLY A 393 23.59 32.46 -10.52
C GLY A 393 24.90 32.64 -11.31
N MET A 394 25.82 31.68 -11.26
CA MET A 394 27.01 31.67 -12.12
C MET A 394 26.66 31.39 -13.58
N SER A 395 25.75 30.46 -13.83
CA SER A 395 25.26 30.17 -15.19
C SER A 395 24.61 31.39 -15.85
N ILE A 396 23.73 32.09 -15.13
CA ILE A 396 23.08 33.31 -15.65
C ILE A 396 24.13 34.36 -16.06
N ARG A 397 25.11 34.62 -15.18
CA ARG A 397 26.22 35.53 -15.50
C ARG A 397 27.03 35.08 -16.71
N ASN A 398 27.25 33.77 -16.88
CA ASN A 398 27.93 33.24 -18.06
C ASN A 398 27.14 33.48 -19.35
N LYS A 399 25.80 33.36 -19.32
CA LYS A 399 24.94 33.70 -20.46
C LYS A 399 25.01 35.19 -20.79
N GLU A 400 24.93 36.08 -19.79
CA GLU A 400 25.05 37.54 -19.97
C GLU A 400 26.39 37.96 -20.58
N LEU A 401 27.49 37.36 -20.10
CA LEU A 401 28.83 37.57 -20.67
C LEU A 401 28.92 37.07 -22.12
N SER A 402 28.28 35.93 -22.41
CA SER A 402 28.20 35.39 -23.77
C SER A 402 27.43 36.32 -24.69
N ASP A 403 26.27 36.83 -24.28
CA ASP A 403 25.47 37.80 -25.03
C ASP A 403 26.25 39.08 -25.32
N THR A 404 27.01 39.57 -24.33
CA THR A 404 27.88 40.74 -24.48
C THR A 404 29.01 40.47 -25.48
N LEU A 405 29.65 39.30 -25.41
CA LEU A 405 30.67 38.87 -26.37
C LEU A 405 30.09 38.79 -27.77
N TYR A 406 28.89 38.21 -27.93
CA TYR A 406 28.19 38.14 -29.20
C TYR A 406 27.84 39.51 -29.78
N ALA A 407 27.35 40.44 -28.96
CA ALA A 407 27.05 41.81 -29.39
C ALA A 407 28.31 42.53 -29.88
N ASN A 408 29.42 42.39 -29.16
CA ASN A 408 30.71 42.96 -29.54
C ASN A 408 31.24 42.34 -30.85
N VAL A 409 31.18 41.01 -30.99
CA VAL A 409 31.63 40.30 -32.19
C VAL A 409 30.74 40.61 -33.41
N ARG A 410 29.43 40.86 -33.21
CA ARG A 410 28.49 41.26 -34.28
C ARG A 410 28.79 42.66 -34.86
N SER A 411 29.40 43.55 -34.09
CA SER A 411 29.77 44.88 -34.59
C SER A 411 30.77 44.83 -35.75
N TYR A 412 31.52 43.72 -35.88
CA TYR A 412 32.45 43.48 -36.98
C TYR A 412 31.75 42.79 -38.16
N LYS A 413 31.73 43.43 -39.33
CA LYS A 413 31.17 42.86 -40.57
C LYS A 413 32.23 42.02 -41.28
N THR A 414 32.17 40.70 -41.20
CA THR A 414 33.19 39.79 -41.77
C THR A 414 33.01 39.46 -43.25
N GLY A 415 31.99 40.03 -43.91
CA GLY A 415 31.61 39.70 -45.29
C GLY A 415 30.80 38.40 -45.42
N GLU A 416 30.79 37.59 -44.36
CA GLU A 416 29.97 36.39 -44.21
C GLU A 416 28.66 36.73 -43.49
N THR A 417 27.55 36.13 -43.93
CA THR A 417 26.25 36.28 -43.30
C THR A 417 25.97 35.08 -42.40
N ILE A 418 25.89 35.30 -41.09
CA ILE A 418 25.55 34.24 -40.14
C ILE A 418 24.10 34.43 -39.69
N LEU A 419 23.28 33.40 -39.87
CA LEU A 419 21.86 33.40 -39.51
C LEU A 419 21.64 32.43 -38.35
N ARG A 420 21.13 32.95 -37.21
CA ARG A 420 20.75 32.12 -36.06
C ARG A 420 19.40 31.46 -36.32
N LEU A 421 19.35 30.14 -36.20
CA LEU A 421 18.19 29.28 -36.46
C LEU A 421 17.75 28.60 -35.15
N GLY A 422 16.65 29.08 -34.57
CA GLY A 422 16.07 28.55 -33.32
C GLY A 422 14.95 27.54 -33.54
N TYR A 423 14.88 26.51 -32.69
CA TYR A 423 13.78 25.54 -32.64
C TYR A 423 13.75 24.77 -31.31
N SER A 424 12.61 24.16 -30.98
CA SER A 424 12.34 23.62 -29.64
C SER A 424 12.83 22.19 -29.39
N GLN A 425 13.19 21.45 -30.44
CA GLN A 425 13.50 20.02 -30.32
C GLN A 425 14.96 19.74 -30.04
N SER A 426 15.22 18.62 -29.37
CA SER A 426 16.55 18.15 -28.97
C SER A 426 17.41 17.72 -30.16
N LYS A 427 18.70 17.53 -29.91
CA LYS A 427 19.68 17.08 -30.93
C LYS A 427 19.36 15.70 -31.52
N ALA A 428 18.65 14.85 -30.79
CA ALA A 428 18.25 13.52 -31.27
C ALA A 428 17.03 13.55 -32.22
N HIS A 429 16.30 14.67 -32.28
CA HIS A 429 15.05 14.75 -33.03
C HIS A 429 15.32 14.89 -34.55
N PRO A 430 14.52 14.26 -35.45
CA PRO A 430 14.67 14.37 -36.91
C PRO A 430 14.79 15.82 -37.44
N ARG A 431 14.04 16.76 -36.85
CA ARG A 431 14.14 18.20 -37.17
C ARG A 431 15.54 18.78 -36.96
N HIS A 432 16.26 18.39 -35.90
CA HIS A 432 17.64 18.85 -35.68
C HIS A 432 18.56 18.33 -36.78
N LEU A 433 18.46 17.04 -37.10
CA LEU A 433 19.24 16.42 -38.17
C LEU A 433 19.01 17.09 -39.53
N SER A 434 17.76 17.49 -39.82
CA SER A 434 17.43 18.27 -41.01
C SER A 434 18.00 19.70 -40.97
N ALA A 435 17.96 20.36 -39.81
CA ALA A 435 18.57 21.68 -39.63
C ALA A 435 20.09 21.66 -39.80
N GLU A 436 20.78 20.61 -39.31
CA GLU A 436 22.21 20.40 -39.56
C GLU A 436 22.53 20.17 -41.03
N ARG A 437 21.72 19.37 -41.73
CA ARG A 437 21.87 19.18 -43.17
C ARG A 437 21.66 20.49 -43.92
N LEU A 438 20.68 21.31 -43.52
CA LEU A 438 20.44 22.63 -44.09
C LEU A 438 21.62 23.57 -43.85
N ALA A 439 22.17 23.58 -42.64
CA ALA A 439 23.35 24.38 -42.29
C ALA A 439 24.55 24.02 -43.17
N ARG A 440 24.85 22.71 -43.32
CA ARG A 440 25.92 22.23 -44.21
C ARG A 440 25.66 22.58 -45.67
N TRP A 441 24.44 22.37 -46.17
CA TRP A 441 24.08 22.68 -47.55
C TRP A 441 24.29 24.16 -47.88
N VAL A 442 23.82 25.05 -47.01
CA VAL A 442 23.93 26.50 -47.21
C VAL A 442 25.40 26.93 -47.16
N ASP A 443 26.18 26.41 -46.21
CA ASP A 443 27.62 26.68 -46.11
C ASP A 443 28.38 26.23 -47.38
N GLU A 444 28.16 24.99 -47.83
CA GLU A 444 28.79 24.43 -49.03
C GLU A 444 28.42 25.20 -50.30
N LYS A 445 27.13 25.47 -50.52
CA LYS A 445 26.62 26.11 -51.74
C LYS A 445 26.93 27.60 -51.82
N THR A 446 27.14 28.25 -50.68
CA THR A 446 27.56 29.66 -50.62
C THR A 446 29.07 29.82 -50.44
N HIS A 447 29.83 28.72 -50.41
CA HIS A 447 31.27 28.71 -50.15
C HIS A 447 31.65 29.48 -48.87
N GLY A 448 30.87 29.28 -47.81
CA GLY A 448 31.04 29.95 -46.52
C GLY A 448 30.47 31.37 -46.43
N ALA A 449 29.92 31.92 -47.52
CA ALA A 449 29.36 33.28 -47.51
C ALA A 449 28.06 33.40 -46.69
N VAL A 450 27.31 32.31 -46.51
CA VAL A 450 26.17 32.22 -45.58
C VAL A 450 26.34 30.99 -44.69
N ARG A 451 26.20 31.17 -43.37
CA ARG A 451 26.27 30.08 -42.39
C ARG A 451 25.05 30.10 -41.47
N LEU A 452 24.51 28.92 -41.16
CA LEU A 452 23.43 28.78 -40.20
C LEU A 452 23.97 28.32 -38.85
N GLU A 453 23.64 29.07 -37.80
CA GLU A 453 24.00 28.76 -36.42
C GLU A 453 22.78 28.17 -35.72
N LEU A 454 22.87 26.93 -35.24
CA LEU A 454 21.71 26.17 -34.77
C LEU A 454 21.54 26.28 -33.25
N PHE A 455 20.32 26.62 -32.83
CA PHE A 455 19.94 26.70 -31.42
C PHE A 455 18.77 25.74 -31.13
N PRO A 456 19.06 24.45 -30.87
CA PRO A 456 18.05 23.45 -30.55
C PRO A 456 17.48 23.63 -29.13
N ALA A 457 16.52 22.78 -28.75
CA ALA A 457 16.04 22.61 -27.37
C ALA A 457 15.59 23.92 -26.68
N GLU A 458 14.97 24.84 -27.42
CA GLU A 458 14.51 26.14 -26.90
C GLU A 458 15.65 26.99 -26.29
N MET A 459 16.89 26.83 -26.76
CA MET A 459 18.03 27.60 -26.26
C MET A 459 17.82 29.12 -26.36
N LEU A 460 16.98 29.59 -27.30
CA LEU A 460 16.65 31.00 -27.50
C LEU A 460 15.27 31.40 -26.93
N GLY A 461 14.67 30.55 -26.10
CA GLY A 461 13.35 30.74 -25.51
C GLY A 461 12.25 29.91 -26.18
N SER A 462 11.01 30.09 -25.71
CA SER A 462 9.85 29.31 -26.16
C SER A 462 9.55 29.51 -27.65
N GLU A 463 8.84 28.56 -28.28
CA GLU A 463 8.42 28.67 -29.68
C GLU A 463 7.69 29.98 -30.00
N THR A 464 6.73 30.39 -29.15
CA THR A 464 6.01 31.67 -29.28
C THR A 464 6.95 32.87 -29.23
N LYS A 465 7.96 32.84 -28.35
CA LYS A 465 8.97 33.89 -28.28
C LYS A 465 9.83 33.89 -29.54
N MET A 466 10.34 32.75 -29.97
CA MET A 466 11.23 32.65 -31.14
C MET A 466 10.54 33.09 -32.43
N VAL A 467 9.26 32.73 -32.65
CA VAL A 467 8.55 33.18 -33.86
C VAL A 467 8.30 34.69 -33.84
N LYS A 468 7.96 35.25 -32.68
CA LYS A 468 7.81 36.70 -32.48
C LYS A 468 9.12 37.45 -32.70
N ASP A 469 10.20 37.00 -32.06
CA ASP A 469 11.53 37.57 -32.24
C ASP A 469 11.95 37.51 -33.72
N THR A 470 11.58 36.45 -34.45
CA THR A 470 11.86 36.34 -35.88
C THR A 470 11.07 37.35 -36.69
N ALA A 471 9.78 37.52 -36.41
CA ALA A 471 8.91 38.50 -37.06
C ALA A 471 9.40 39.95 -36.84
N GLU A 472 9.87 40.25 -35.64
CA GLU A 472 10.47 41.54 -35.26
C GLU A 472 11.92 41.71 -35.75
N GLY A 473 12.53 40.62 -36.24
CA GLY A 473 13.91 40.56 -36.73
C GLY A 473 14.98 40.56 -35.63
N ALA A 474 14.59 40.30 -34.38
CA ALA A 474 15.49 40.04 -33.26
C ALA A 474 16.14 38.64 -33.35
N LEU A 475 15.47 37.66 -33.97
CA LEU A 475 16.01 36.36 -34.38
C LEU A 475 16.05 36.26 -35.91
N ASP A 476 17.03 35.57 -36.47
CA ASP A 476 17.22 35.52 -37.91
C ASP A 476 16.26 34.51 -38.57
N MET A 477 16.22 33.30 -38.04
CA MET A 477 15.39 32.20 -38.54
C MET A 477 14.80 31.35 -37.42
N VAL A 478 13.67 30.71 -37.70
CA VAL A 478 12.98 29.79 -36.78
C VAL A 478 12.41 28.59 -37.54
N ILE A 479 12.36 27.43 -36.88
CA ILE A 479 11.54 26.29 -37.33
C ILE A 479 10.45 26.06 -36.28
N THR A 480 9.18 26.26 -36.66
CA THR A 480 8.06 26.25 -35.71
C THR A 480 6.74 25.82 -36.39
N PRO A 481 5.79 25.19 -35.66
CA PRO A 481 4.44 24.91 -36.16
C PRO A 481 3.49 26.13 -36.08
N LEU A 482 3.94 27.27 -35.52
CA LEU A 482 3.08 28.43 -35.21
C LEU A 482 2.87 29.40 -36.39
N GLN A 483 3.10 28.98 -37.63
CA GLN A 483 2.90 29.84 -38.81
C GLN A 483 1.46 30.38 -38.93
N GLN A 484 0.47 29.66 -38.41
CA GLN A 484 -0.95 30.03 -38.50
C GLN A 484 -1.33 31.24 -37.62
N GLU A 485 -0.54 31.56 -36.59
CA GLU A 485 -0.70 32.81 -35.82
C GLU A 485 -0.47 34.04 -36.71
N TYR A 486 0.38 33.89 -37.73
CA TYR A 486 0.74 34.93 -38.68
C TYR A 486 0.12 34.72 -40.06
N GLU A 487 -0.53 33.61 -40.35
CA GLU A 487 -1.37 33.43 -41.53
C GLU A 487 -2.43 32.36 -41.23
N PRO A 488 -3.61 32.77 -40.73
CA PRO A 488 -4.63 31.84 -40.26
C PRO A 488 -5.06 30.78 -41.28
N ARG A 489 -5.02 31.09 -42.59
CA ARG A 489 -5.38 30.11 -43.64
C ARG A 489 -4.47 28.89 -43.64
N LEU A 490 -3.22 28.99 -43.19
CA LEU A 490 -2.32 27.84 -43.08
C LEU A 490 -2.83 26.79 -42.07
N GLY A 491 -3.77 27.14 -41.20
CA GLY A 491 -4.48 26.19 -40.33
C GLY A 491 -5.34 25.16 -41.09
N ILE A 492 -5.65 25.39 -42.38
CA ILE A 492 -6.33 24.39 -43.24
C ILE A 492 -5.49 23.10 -43.34
N PHE A 493 -4.15 23.19 -43.24
CA PHE A 493 -3.28 22.00 -43.29
C PHE A 493 -3.49 21.07 -42.08
N GLU A 494 -4.04 21.57 -40.99
CA GLU A 494 -4.36 20.78 -39.80
C GLU A 494 -5.78 20.19 -39.81
N LEU A 495 -6.51 20.32 -40.93
CA LEU A 495 -7.85 19.76 -41.04
C LEU A 495 -7.86 18.25 -40.75
N PRO A 496 -8.81 17.77 -39.95
CA PRO A 496 -8.82 16.39 -39.53
C PRO A 496 -9.01 15.46 -40.72
N PHE A 497 -8.17 14.42 -40.80
CA PHE A 497 -8.17 13.39 -41.83
C PHE A 497 -8.04 13.92 -43.26
N LEU A 498 -7.50 15.14 -43.44
CA LEU A 498 -7.19 15.70 -44.75
C LEU A 498 -6.23 14.80 -45.52
N PHE A 499 -5.18 14.31 -44.85
CA PHE A 499 -4.21 13.39 -45.44
C PHE A 499 -4.46 11.96 -44.99
N SER A 500 -4.33 11.02 -45.92
CA SER A 500 -4.33 9.58 -45.66
C SER A 500 -2.96 8.92 -45.90
N SER A 501 -1.99 9.66 -46.42
CA SER A 501 -0.61 9.18 -46.62
C SER A 501 0.40 10.32 -46.69
N TYR A 502 1.66 10.02 -46.37
CA TYR A 502 2.80 10.93 -46.55
C TYR A 502 3.00 11.37 -48.02
N LYS A 503 2.55 10.57 -49.00
CA LYS A 503 2.57 10.94 -50.42
C LYS A 503 1.65 12.13 -50.71
N GLN A 504 0.45 12.14 -50.13
CA GLN A 504 -0.47 13.26 -50.26
C GLN A 504 0.05 14.52 -49.58
N VAL A 505 0.71 14.36 -48.43
CA VAL A 505 1.40 15.46 -47.75
C VAL A 505 2.46 16.07 -48.67
N GLY A 506 3.37 15.25 -49.21
CA GLY A 506 4.40 15.72 -50.14
C GLY A 506 3.82 16.43 -51.37
N SER A 507 2.72 15.90 -51.93
CA SER A 507 2.05 16.50 -53.10
C SER A 507 1.48 17.89 -52.80
N LEU A 508 0.91 18.10 -51.62
CA LEU A 508 0.45 19.43 -51.21
C LEU A 508 1.63 20.38 -51.01
N LEU A 509 2.69 19.95 -50.31
CA LEU A 509 3.85 20.82 -50.02
C LEU A 509 4.60 21.26 -51.28
N GLU A 510 4.51 20.49 -52.37
CA GLU A 510 5.04 20.86 -53.69
C GLU A 510 4.07 21.70 -54.54
N SER A 511 2.82 21.87 -54.10
CA SER A 511 1.79 22.58 -54.85
C SER A 511 1.97 24.10 -54.79
N PRO A 512 1.71 24.84 -55.91
CA PRO A 512 1.75 26.30 -55.93
C PRO A 512 0.85 26.98 -54.90
N ILE A 513 -0.22 26.30 -54.46
CA ILE A 513 -1.17 26.84 -53.49
C ILE A 513 -0.53 27.15 -52.14
N VAL A 514 0.50 26.39 -51.74
CA VAL A 514 1.21 26.61 -50.47
C VAL A 514 2.00 27.91 -50.51
N GLU A 515 2.62 28.24 -51.65
CA GLU A 515 3.29 29.52 -51.85
C GLU A 515 2.29 30.69 -51.85
N GLU A 516 1.13 30.50 -52.48
CA GLU A 516 0.06 31.50 -52.55
C GLU A 516 -0.50 31.84 -51.16
N MET A 517 -0.70 30.83 -50.31
CA MET A 517 -1.15 31.03 -48.92
C MET A 517 -0.09 31.73 -48.08
N ALA A 518 1.18 31.37 -48.25
CA ALA A 518 2.30 31.99 -47.52
C ALA A 518 2.62 33.43 -47.98
N ALA A 519 2.00 33.92 -49.06
CA ALA A 519 2.32 35.21 -49.68
C ALA A 519 2.04 36.44 -48.78
N SER A 520 1.22 36.28 -47.73
CA SER A 520 0.91 37.34 -46.76
C SER A 520 1.96 37.46 -45.65
N LEU A 521 2.72 36.40 -45.36
CA LEU A 521 3.68 36.35 -44.26
C LEU A 521 4.71 37.50 -44.34
N PRO A 522 5.24 37.89 -45.52
CA PRO A 522 6.21 38.98 -45.61
C PRO A 522 5.69 40.31 -45.06
N ALA A 523 4.39 40.60 -45.20
CA ALA A 523 3.77 41.80 -44.64
C ALA A 523 3.72 41.79 -43.10
N ARG A 524 3.84 40.59 -42.49
CA ARG A 524 3.87 40.35 -41.05
C ARG A 524 5.29 40.08 -40.54
N GLY A 525 6.32 40.39 -41.33
CA GLY A 525 7.71 40.30 -40.92
C GLY A 525 8.34 38.91 -41.05
N LEU A 526 7.63 37.92 -41.60
CA LEU A 526 8.11 36.55 -41.75
C LEU A 526 8.13 36.11 -43.20
N ARG A 527 9.04 35.23 -43.58
CA ARG A 527 9.02 34.57 -44.88
C ARG A 527 9.20 33.08 -44.72
N ALA A 528 8.22 32.32 -45.19
CA ALA A 528 8.33 30.86 -45.28
C ALA A 528 9.30 30.49 -46.42
N LEU A 529 10.31 29.69 -46.09
CA LEU A 529 11.28 29.14 -47.04
C LEU A 529 10.83 27.75 -47.51
N ALA A 530 10.45 26.91 -46.55
CA ALA A 530 9.90 25.59 -46.78
C ALA A 530 8.98 25.18 -45.63
N PHE A 531 8.06 24.29 -45.93
CA PHE A 531 7.21 23.61 -44.96
C PHE A 531 7.73 22.19 -44.81
N TRP A 532 8.02 21.78 -43.59
CA TRP A 532 8.53 20.45 -43.26
C TRP A 532 7.45 19.65 -42.53
N GLU A 533 7.27 18.43 -43.01
CA GLU A 533 6.36 17.43 -42.45
C GLU A 533 6.91 16.92 -41.11
N SER A 534 6.11 16.84 -40.04
CA SER A 534 6.60 16.49 -38.68
C SER A 534 6.10 15.14 -38.14
N GLY A 535 5.22 14.47 -38.87
CA GLY A 535 4.61 13.17 -38.58
C GLY A 535 3.09 13.23 -38.52
N PHE A 536 2.46 12.07 -38.65
CA PHE A 536 1.05 11.92 -38.25
C PHE A 536 0.91 11.95 -36.72
N VAL A 537 -0.12 12.66 -36.26
CA VAL A 537 -0.38 12.87 -34.85
C VAL A 537 -1.26 11.76 -34.30
N GLN A 538 -0.82 11.21 -33.17
CA GLN A 538 -1.48 10.16 -32.41
C GLN A 538 -2.00 10.71 -31.07
N ILE A 539 -2.89 9.97 -30.42
CA ILE A 539 -3.44 10.36 -29.11
C ILE A 539 -2.99 9.36 -28.05
N THR A 540 -2.48 9.89 -26.94
CA THR A 540 -2.13 9.10 -25.75
C THR A 540 -3.03 9.47 -24.58
N ASN A 541 -3.28 8.52 -23.67
CA ASN A 541 -3.95 8.81 -22.40
C ASN A 541 -3.70 7.71 -21.34
N ASN A 542 -4.10 7.98 -20.09
CA ASN A 542 -4.00 7.06 -18.95
C ASN A 542 -5.31 6.38 -18.53
N VAL A 543 -6.41 6.70 -19.20
CA VAL A 543 -7.75 6.27 -18.80
C VAL A 543 -8.18 4.99 -19.52
N ARG A 544 -8.02 4.92 -20.85
CA ARG A 544 -8.48 3.80 -21.69
C ARG A 544 -7.91 3.83 -23.11
N SER A 545 -7.83 2.67 -23.76
CA SER A 545 -7.57 2.55 -25.21
C SER A 545 -8.72 3.12 -26.04
N ILE A 546 -8.42 3.92 -27.06
CA ILE A 546 -9.43 4.53 -27.93
C ILE A 546 -9.66 3.62 -29.15
N ARG A 547 -10.83 3.00 -29.23
CA ARG A 547 -11.20 2.08 -30.31
C ARG A 547 -12.33 2.63 -31.20
N ALA A 548 -13.14 3.54 -30.68
CA ALA A 548 -14.19 4.26 -31.38
C ALA A 548 -14.27 5.73 -30.90
N PRO A 549 -14.95 6.64 -31.64
CA PRO A 549 -15.08 8.04 -31.25
C PRO A 549 -15.69 8.23 -29.85
N GLN A 550 -16.56 7.33 -29.40
CA GLN A 550 -17.16 7.37 -28.07
C GLN A 550 -16.11 7.27 -26.95
N ASP A 551 -15.01 6.55 -27.19
CA ASP A 551 -13.92 6.40 -26.22
C ASP A 551 -13.16 7.71 -26.01
N MET A 552 -13.29 8.68 -26.91
CA MET A 552 -12.68 10.01 -26.76
C MET A 552 -13.49 10.92 -25.83
N SER A 553 -14.76 10.58 -25.57
CA SER A 553 -15.69 11.44 -24.85
C SER A 553 -15.24 11.75 -23.43
N GLY A 554 -15.13 13.04 -23.10
CA GLY A 554 -14.80 13.51 -21.76
C GLY A 554 -13.33 13.40 -21.35
N LEU A 555 -12.44 12.86 -22.20
CA LEU A 555 -11.01 12.84 -21.91
C LEU A 555 -10.47 14.28 -21.90
N ARG A 556 -9.72 14.65 -20.86
CA ARG A 556 -8.99 15.91 -20.76
C ARG A 556 -7.66 15.76 -21.48
N ILE A 557 -7.62 16.06 -22.78
CA ILE A 557 -6.42 15.89 -23.60
C ILE A 557 -5.76 17.26 -23.79
N ARG A 558 -4.46 17.33 -23.53
CA ARG A 558 -3.69 18.52 -23.87
C ARG A 558 -3.65 18.71 -25.38
N ALA A 559 -3.97 19.92 -25.81
CA ALA A 559 -3.82 20.37 -27.19
C ALA A 559 -2.66 21.37 -27.29
N VAL A 560 -1.94 21.34 -28.42
CA VAL A 560 -1.15 22.52 -28.82
C VAL A 560 -2.09 23.73 -28.98
N GLU A 561 -1.57 24.95 -28.81
CA GLU A 561 -2.32 26.22 -28.92
C GLU A 561 -2.73 26.55 -30.39
N SER A 562 -3.25 25.56 -31.10
CA SER A 562 -3.86 25.66 -32.43
C SER A 562 -5.37 25.61 -32.31
N GLU A 563 -6.02 26.62 -32.86
CA GLU A 563 -7.48 26.70 -32.92
C GLU A 563 -8.09 25.50 -33.65
N MET A 564 -7.47 25.07 -34.76
CA MET A 564 -7.96 23.93 -35.56
C MET A 564 -7.85 22.62 -34.79
N THR A 565 -6.77 22.43 -34.04
CA THR A 565 -6.59 21.27 -33.17
C THR A 565 -7.65 21.22 -32.07
N ILE A 566 -7.89 22.35 -31.40
CA ILE A 566 -8.91 22.45 -30.35
C ILE A 566 -10.31 22.15 -30.90
N ARG A 567 -10.66 22.70 -32.08
CA ARG A 567 -11.94 22.43 -32.77
C ARG A 567 -12.10 20.95 -33.10
N THR A 568 -11.04 20.33 -33.62
CA THR A 568 -11.02 18.91 -33.97
C THR A 568 -11.23 18.02 -32.74
N LEU A 569 -10.49 18.25 -31.66
CA LEU A 569 -10.63 17.47 -30.43
C LEU A 569 -12.04 17.61 -29.84
N LYS A 570 -12.60 18.82 -29.80
CA LYS A 570 -13.99 19.04 -29.38
C LYS A 570 -15.00 18.27 -30.23
N ALA A 571 -14.83 18.27 -31.56
CA ALA A 571 -15.70 17.52 -32.47
C ALA A 571 -15.62 16.01 -32.22
N LEU A 572 -14.47 15.51 -31.75
CA LEU A 572 -14.27 14.12 -31.33
C LEU A 572 -14.74 13.85 -29.89
N GLY A 573 -15.35 14.82 -29.19
CA GLY A 573 -15.88 14.64 -27.83
C GLY A 573 -14.87 14.83 -26.69
N VAL A 574 -13.63 15.22 -27.01
CA VAL A 574 -12.57 15.50 -26.05
C VAL A 574 -12.79 16.85 -25.37
N VAL A 575 -12.33 16.97 -24.11
CA VAL A 575 -12.19 18.24 -23.40
C VAL A 575 -10.74 18.75 -23.59
N PRO A 576 -10.46 19.62 -24.58
CA PRO A 576 -9.08 20.04 -24.83
C PRO A 576 -8.59 21.02 -23.76
N VAL A 577 -7.35 20.83 -23.31
CA VAL A 577 -6.64 21.74 -22.39
C VAL A 577 -5.45 22.35 -23.12
N ALA A 578 -5.47 23.65 -23.37
CA ALA A 578 -4.37 24.35 -24.05
C ALA A 578 -3.24 24.64 -23.07
N MET A 579 -2.02 24.15 -23.36
CA MET A 579 -0.83 24.47 -22.58
C MET A 579 0.47 24.28 -23.37
N PRO A 580 1.56 24.98 -23.00
CA PRO A 580 2.90 24.78 -23.59
C PRO A 580 3.41 23.35 -23.44
N PHE A 581 4.17 22.86 -24.43
CA PHE A 581 4.67 21.47 -24.44
C PHE A 581 5.55 21.13 -23.23
N THR A 582 6.33 22.10 -22.74
CA THR A 582 7.24 21.94 -21.59
C THR A 582 6.52 21.61 -20.28
N LYS A 583 5.22 21.92 -20.14
CA LYS A 583 4.42 21.60 -18.96
C LYS A 583 3.73 20.23 -19.04
N VAL A 584 3.75 19.59 -20.21
CA VAL A 584 2.92 18.40 -20.49
C VAL A 584 3.31 17.22 -19.61
N TYR A 585 4.61 16.94 -19.44
CA TYR A 585 5.06 15.80 -18.64
C TYR A 585 4.54 15.89 -17.20
N GLU A 586 4.71 17.04 -16.55
CA GLU A 586 4.28 17.26 -15.17
C GLU A 586 2.75 17.24 -15.03
N ALA A 587 2.03 17.83 -15.99
CA ALA A 587 0.56 17.81 -16.01
C ALA A 587 -0.01 16.38 -16.19
N LEU A 588 0.67 15.53 -16.98
CA LEU A 588 0.32 14.11 -17.10
C LEU A 588 0.67 13.32 -15.83
N ALA A 589 1.85 13.57 -15.25
CA ALA A 589 2.32 12.90 -14.03
C ALA A 589 1.45 13.19 -12.81
N SER A 590 0.96 14.44 -12.69
CA SER A 590 0.06 14.89 -11.62
C SER A 590 -1.41 14.51 -11.84
N GLY A 591 -1.78 14.07 -13.05
CA GLY A 591 -3.18 13.75 -13.40
C GLY A 591 -4.06 14.99 -13.64
N GLU A 592 -3.46 16.18 -13.83
CA GLU A 592 -4.19 17.39 -14.25
C GLU A 592 -4.87 17.19 -15.60
N ILE A 593 -4.24 16.42 -16.49
CA ILE A 593 -4.75 16.01 -17.80
C ILE A 593 -4.68 14.49 -17.94
N ASP A 594 -5.62 13.94 -18.70
CA ASP A 594 -5.74 12.49 -18.90
C ASP A 594 -4.78 12.01 -20.00
N GLY A 595 -4.44 12.90 -20.93
CA GLY A 595 -3.62 12.55 -22.07
C GLY A 595 -3.17 13.74 -22.91
N GLN A 596 -2.55 13.45 -24.06
CA GLN A 596 -2.05 14.46 -25.00
C GLN A 596 -2.09 13.94 -26.45
N GLU A 597 -1.89 14.83 -27.41
CA GLU A 597 -1.75 14.50 -28.83
C GLU A 597 -0.38 14.93 -29.35
N ASN A 598 0.31 14.02 -30.05
CA ASN A 598 1.56 14.35 -30.74
C ASN A 598 2.00 13.25 -31.71
N THR A 599 3.06 13.52 -32.47
CA THR A 599 3.72 12.51 -33.30
C THR A 599 4.47 11.51 -32.43
N VAL A 600 4.67 10.29 -32.93
CA VAL A 600 5.33 9.19 -32.22
C VAL A 600 6.71 9.61 -31.68
N TYR A 601 7.47 10.39 -32.46
CA TYR A 601 8.79 10.88 -32.08
C TYR A 601 8.78 11.84 -30.90
N ASN A 602 7.78 12.74 -30.84
CA ASN A 602 7.70 13.67 -29.73
C ASN A 602 7.28 12.95 -28.43
N ILE A 603 6.39 11.96 -28.55
CA ILE A 603 5.99 11.10 -27.42
C ILE A 603 7.21 10.34 -26.87
N GLU A 604 7.99 9.73 -27.77
CA GLU A 604 9.21 9.00 -27.40
C GLU A 604 10.29 9.93 -26.84
N GLY A 605 10.64 10.99 -27.57
CA GLY A 605 11.74 11.88 -27.22
C GLY A 605 11.51 12.65 -25.92
N ALA A 606 10.26 12.91 -25.56
CA ALA A 606 9.89 13.51 -24.27
C ALA A 606 9.58 12.46 -23.19
N ARG A 607 9.81 11.18 -23.46
CA ARG A 607 9.61 10.04 -22.53
C ARG A 607 8.20 9.98 -21.96
N LEU A 608 7.19 10.38 -22.74
CA LEU A 608 5.81 10.43 -22.26
C LEU A 608 5.23 9.04 -21.97
N TYR A 609 5.84 7.97 -22.49
CA TYR A 609 5.51 6.58 -22.16
C TYR A 609 5.65 6.25 -20.67
N GLU A 610 6.44 7.02 -19.90
CA GLU A 610 6.58 6.83 -18.45
C GLU A 610 5.34 7.27 -17.67
N VAL A 611 4.56 8.17 -18.28
CA VAL A 611 3.39 8.81 -17.68
C VAL A 611 2.14 8.64 -18.54
N GLN A 612 2.15 7.74 -19.54
CA GLN A 612 1.03 7.47 -20.46
C GLN A 612 0.94 5.97 -20.77
N LYS A 613 -0.22 5.36 -20.49
CA LYS A 613 -0.44 3.93 -20.65
C LYS A 613 -0.91 3.51 -22.05
N HIS A 614 -1.73 4.33 -22.70
CA HIS A 614 -2.35 3.98 -23.98
C HIS A 614 -1.90 4.92 -25.09
N ILE A 615 -1.64 4.39 -26.28
CA ILE A 615 -1.46 5.16 -27.53
C ILE A 615 -2.43 4.64 -28.60
N SER A 616 -3.11 5.56 -29.27
CA SER A 616 -4.11 5.25 -30.29
C SER A 616 -3.68 5.83 -31.63
N ILE A 617 -3.47 4.96 -32.60
CA ILE A 617 -2.97 5.32 -33.93
C ILE A 617 -4.14 5.78 -34.79
N LEU A 618 -4.47 7.07 -34.67
CA LEU A 618 -5.58 7.70 -35.39
C LEU A 618 -5.14 8.40 -36.67
N ASN A 619 -3.88 8.85 -36.75
CA ASN A 619 -3.40 9.69 -37.85
C ASN A 619 -4.34 10.87 -38.15
N TYR A 620 -4.97 11.44 -37.11
CA TYR A 620 -6.14 12.29 -37.28
C TYR A 620 -5.79 13.65 -37.90
N LYS A 621 -4.53 14.07 -37.83
CA LYS A 621 -3.95 15.19 -38.59
C LYS A 621 -2.48 14.91 -38.88
N ASN A 622 -1.92 15.63 -39.85
CA ASN A 622 -0.48 15.70 -40.05
C ASN A 622 0.05 16.99 -39.40
N ALA A 623 1.19 16.91 -38.72
CA ALA A 623 1.83 18.08 -38.12
C ALA A 623 2.85 18.68 -39.09
N PHE A 624 2.92 20.01 -39.15
CA PHE A 624 3.87 20.73 -39.99
C PHE A 624 4.73 21.66 -39.15
N ALA A 625 5.99 21.83 -39.54
CA ALA A 625 6.86 22.88 -39.03
C ALA A 625 7.37 23.70 -40.21
N THR A 626 7.28 25.02 -40.11
CA THR A 626 7.69 25.92 -41.18
C THR A 626 9.08 26.46 -40.89
N VAL A 627 9.99 26.34 -41.86
CA VAL A 627 11.29 27.04 -41.84
C VAL A 627 11.02 28.47 -42.28
N MET A 628 11.16 29.42 -41.35
CA MET A 628 10.90 30.83 -41.60
C MET A 628 12.14 31.68 -41.33
N ILE A 629 12.28 32.74 -42.11
CA ILE A 629 13.29 33.79 -41.91
C ILE A 629 12.59 35.13 -41.68
N SER A 630 13.20 36.00 -40.88
CA SER A 630 12.76 37.39 -40.76
C SER A 630 12.76 38.07 -42.14
N GLU A 631 11.65 38.70 -42.52
CA GLU A 631 11.56 39.44 -43.79
C GLU A 631 12.57 40.60 -43.84
N ARG A 632 12.87 41.19 -42.68
CA ARG A 632 13.89 42.24 -42.56
C ARG A 632 15.27 41.74 -42.96
N ILE A 633 15.64 40.55 -42.49
CA ILE A 633 16.95 39.93 -42.76
C ILE A 633 16.98 39.31 -44.15
N TRP A 634 15.87 38.73 -44.60
CA TRP A 634 15.75 38.23 -45.96
C TRP A 634 16.09 39.31 -47.01
N LYS A 635 15.59 40.53 -46.82
CA LYS A 635 15.87 41.68 -47.70
C LYS A 635 17.33 42.12 -47.72
N THR A 636 18.15 41.73 -46.74
CA THR A 636 19.58 42.03 -46.74
C THR A 636 20.42 40.99 -47.49
N LEU A 637 19.86 39.83 -47.81
CA LEU A 637 20.54 38.78 -48.57
C LEU A 637 20.57 39.10 -50.07
N SER A 638 21.63 38.69 -50.76
CA SER A 638 21.70 38.78 -52.22
C SER A 638 20.64 37.85 -52.86
N PRO A 639 20.12 38.16 -54.07
CA PRO A 639 19.18 37.28 -54.77
C PRO A 639 19.69 35.85 -54.94
N GLY A 640 21.01 35.67 -55.13
CA GLY A 640 21.65 34.36 -55.19
C GLY A 640 21.58 33.60 -53.86
N HIS A 641 21.91 34.26 -52.74
CA HIS A 641 21.82 33.66 -51.41
C HIS A 641 20.36 33.36 -51.02
N GLN A 642 19.42 34.25 -51.36
CA GLN A 642 18.00 34.00 -51.20
C GLN A 642 17.56 32.73 -51.92
N SER A 643 17.94 32.58 -53.20
CA SER A 643 17.62 31.39 -53.98
C SER A 643 18.20 30.12 -53.35
N LEU A 644 19.48 30.12 -52.98
CA LEU A 644 20.15 28.97 -52.39
C LEU A 644 19.57 28.57 -51.02
N LEU A 645 19.20 29.55 -50.19
CA LEU A 645 18.60 29.29 -48.89
C LEU A 645 17.19 28.69 -49.03
N LYS A 646 16.38 29.22 -49.95
CA LYS A 646 15.04 28.69 -50.27
C LYS A 646 15.13 27.30 -50.92
N GLU A 647 16.08 27.10 -51.84
CA GLU A 647 16.34 25.81 -52.48
C GLU A 647 16.78 24.76 -51.45
N GLY A 648 17.74 25.07 -50.59
CA GLY A 648 18.22 24.17 -49.54
C GLY A 648 17.12 23.77 -48.55
N ALA A 649 16.30 24.74 -48.12
CA ALA A 649 15.17 24.46 -47.25
C ALA A 649 14.15 23.53 -47.92
N ARG A 650 13.95 23.64 -49.23
CA ARG A 650 12.98 22.82 -50.00
C ARG A 650 13.53 21.45 -50.39
N SER A 651 14.77 21.35 -50.84
CA SER A 651 15.37 20.09 -51.29
C SER A 651 15.41 19.06 -50.18
N LEU A 652 15.67 19.52 -48.95
CA LEU A 652 15.72 18.68 -47.75
C LEU A 652 14.35 18.25 -47.23
N MET A 653 13.24 18.76 -47.79
CA MET A 653 11.88 18.35 -47.43
C MET A 653 11.64 16.86 -47.73
N LYS A 654 12.10 16.37 -48.88
CA LYS A 654 11.93 14.96 -49.27
C LYS A 654 12.73 14.03 -48.36
N ASP A 655 13.96 14.41 -48.05
CA ASP A 655 14.83 13.68 -47.13
C ASP A 655 14.26 13.69 -45.70
N HIS A 656 13.64 14.80 -45.29
CA HIS A 656 12.97 14.91 -44.01
C HIS A 656 11.77 13.96 -43.92
N ILE A 657 10.86 13.99 -44.91
CA ILE A 657 9.71 13.06 -44.98
C ILE A 657 10.21 11.62 -44.97
N LYS A 658 11.25 11.29 -45.75
CA LYS A 658 11.82 9.94 -45.75
C LYS A 658 12.35 9.53 -44.37
N MET A 659 13.05 10.43 -43.68
CA MET A 659 13.56 10.17 -42.33
C MET A 659 12.42 9.97 -41.31
N VAL A 660 11.34 10.72 -41.42
CA VAL A 660 10.13 10.56 -40.58
C VAL A 660 9.46 9.22 -40.88
N VAL A 661 9.29 8.84 -42.15
CA VAL A 661 8.66 7.58 -42.54
C VAL A 661 9.50 6.36 -42.12
N ASP A 662 10.81 6.38 -42.42
CA ASP A 662 11.70 5.23 -42.19
C ASP A 662 11.86 4.89 -40.70
N ASN A 663 11.72 5.87 -39.79
CA ASN A 663 11.94 5.66 -38.36
C ASN A 663 10.65 5.57 -37.52
N GLU A 664 9.46 5.80 -38.10
CA GLU A 664 8.20 5.92 -37.32
C GLU A 664 7.78 4.58 -36.74
N ALA A 665 7.88 3.52 -37.55
CA ALA A 665 7.57 2.16 -37.11
C ALA A 665 8.49 1.72 -35.97
N ALA A 666 9.78 2.02 -36.06
CA ALA A 666 10.75 1.68 -35.03
C ALA A 666 10.53 2.48 -33.73
N ALA A 667 10.16 3.76 -33.83
CA ALA A 667 9.81 4.57 -32.67
C ALA A 667 8.54 4.04 -31.97
N LEU A 668 7.52 3.64 -32.74
CA LEU A 668 6.31 3.06 -32.18
C LEU A 668 6.58 1.71 -31.49
N GLU A 669 7.42 0.86 -32.08
CA GLU A 669 7.85 -0.41 -31.46
C GLU A 669 8.58 -0.16 -30.13
N ARG A 670 9.38 0.91 -30.03
CA ARG A 670 10.04 1.28 -28.76
C ARG A 670 9.04 1.78 -27.73
N LEU A 671 8.01 2.54 -28.10
CA LEU A 671 6.93 2.92 -27.17
C LEU A 671 6.19 1.70 -26.63
N GLU A 672 5.89 0.72 -27.48
CA GLU A 672 5.24 -0.54 -27.08
C GLU A 672 6.13 -1.36 -26.14
N LYS A 673 7.42 -1.49 -26.43
CA LYS A 673 8.40 -2.15 -25.55
C LYS A 673 8.56 -1.45 -24.20
N ASN A 674 8.35 -0.14 -24.15
CA ASN A 674 8.34 0.63 -22.91
C ASN A 674 6.98 0.61 -22.18
N GLY A 675 6.07 -0.29 -22.58
CA GLY A 675 4.87 -0.62 -21.82
C GLY A 675 3.59 0.11 -22.24
N MET A 676 3.61 0.86 -23.35
CA MET A 676 2.39 1.47 -23.88
C MET A 676 1.51 0.45 -24.62
N GLU A 677 0.21 0.44 -24.36
CA GLU A 677 -0.77 -0.31 -25.15
C GLU A 677 -1.08 0.43 -26.46
N VAL A 678 -0.70 -0.17 -27.60
CA VAL A 678 -0.95 0.38 -28.93
C VAL A 678 -2.30 -0.08 -29.47
N SER A 679 -3.19 0.85 -29.78
CA SER A 679 -4.48 0.58 -30.44
C SER A 679 -4.53 1.14 -31.86
N ARG A 680 -5.16 0.41 -32.79
CA ARG A 680 -5.30 0.76 -34.22
C ARG A 680 -6.77 0.66 -34.65
N PRO A 681 -7.61 1.65 -34.34
CA PRO A 681 -9.03 1.58 -34.66
C PRO A 681 -9.33 1.81 -36.14
N SER A 682 -10.57 1.50 -36.54
CA SER A 682 -11.11 1.94 -37.83
C SER A 682 -11.28 3.46 -37.83
N LEU A 683 -10.75 4.15 -38.84
CA LEU A 683 -10.72 5.61 -38.88
C LEU A 683 -12.01 6.24 -39.42
N GLU A 684 -12.83 5.50 -40.16
CA GLU A 684 -14.05 6.03 -40.80
C GLU A 684 -15.06 6.64 -39.80
N PRO A 685 -15.33 6.01 -38.64
CA PRO A 685 -16.16 6.64 -37.60
C PRO A 685 -15.59 7.97 -37.09
N PHE A 686 -14.26 8.09 -36.95
CA PHE A 686 -13.61 9.33 -36.51
C PHE A 686 -13.65 10.40 -37.61
N ARG A 687 -13.47 10.01 -38.88
CA ARG A 687 -13.63 10.89 -40.05
C ARG A 687 -15.04 11.47 -40.10
N ALA A 688 -16.06 10.65 -39.85
CA ALA A 688 -17.45 11.10 -39.80
C ALA A 688 -17.71 12.08 -38.64
N ALA A 689 -17.21 11.77 -37.44
CA ALA A 689 -17.35 12.63 -36.26
C ALA A 689 -16.64 14.00 -36.43
N ALA A 690 -15.51 14.03 -37.13
CA ALA A 690 -14.74 15.25 -37.37
C ALA A 690 -15.25 16.10 -38.54
N ARG A 691 -16.23 15.63 -39.32
CA ARG A 691 -16.76 16.32 -40.51
C ARG A 691 -17.23 17.77 -40.25
N PRO A 692 -17.89 18.12 -39.13
CA PRO A 692 -18.31 19.49 -38.85
C PRO A 692 -17.15 20.50 -38.79
N VAL A 693 -15.90 20.04 -38.60
CA VAL A 693 -14.71 20.90 -38.60
C VAL A 693 -14.45 21.49 -39.99
N TYR A 694 -14.81 20.79 -41.08
CA TYR A 694 -14.69 21.32 -42.44
C TYR A 694 -15.67 22.47 -42.70
N ASP A 695 -16.88 22.40 -42.15
CA ASP A 695 -17.87 23.48 -42.25
C ASP A 695 -17.39 24.72 -41.48
N GLN A 696 -16.81 24.51 -40.30
CA GLN A 696 -16.20 25.58 -39.50
C GLN A 696 -15.01 26.23 -40.22
N ALA A 697 -14.13 25.42 -40.82
CA ALA A 697 -13.00 25.92 -41.61
C ALA A 697 -13.48 26.67 -42.85
N THR A 698 -14.54 26.20 -43.50
CA THR A 698 -15.18 26.88 -44.63
C THR A 698 -15.74 28.24 -44.23
N ALA A 699 -16.36 28.34 -43.06
CA ALA A 699 -16.85 29.60 -42.51
C ALA A 699 -15.71 30.57 -42.14
N GLN A 700 -14.60 30.06 -41.62
CA GLN A 700 -13.47 30.89 -41.18
C GLN A 700 -12.56 31.33 -42.33
N PHE A 701 -12.25 30.45 -43.27
CA PHE A 701 -11.24 30.68 -44.31
C PHE A 701 -11.81 30.84 -45.72
N GLY A 702 -13.11 30.61 -45.90
CA GLY A 702 -13.78 30.66 -47.19
C GLY A 702 -13.74 29.31 -47.93
N LYS A 703 -14.87 28.97 -48.55
CA LYS A 703 -15.07 27.71 -49.29
C LYS A 703 -14.04 27.48 -50.38
N GLU A 704 -13.65 28.55 -51.08
CA GLU A 704 -12.67 28.47 -52.15
C GLU A 704 -11.33 27.88 -51.67
N TRP A 705 -10.80 28.37 -50.55
CA TRP A 705 -9.52 27.90 -50.02
C TRP A 705 -9.57 26.46 -49.53
N VAL A 706 -10.65 26.09 -48.82
CA VAL A 706 -10.84 24.72 -48.34
C VAL A 706 -10.96 23.75 -49.50
N ASP A 707 -11.81 24.03 -50.49
CA ASP A 707 -12.00 23.15 -51.66
C ASP A 707 -10.71 22.99 -52.48
N ARG A 708 -9.96 24.08 -52.69
CA ARG A 708 -8.71 24.04 -53.46
C ARG A 708 -7.65 23.20 -52.75
N ILE A 709 -7.57 23.26 -51.42
CA ILE A 709 -6.65 22.41 -50.64
C ILE A 709 -7.09 20.96 -50.65
N VAL A 710 -8.37 20.68 -50.41
CA VAL A 710 -8.91 19.30 -50.48
C VAL A 710 -8.64 18.69 -51.86
N LYS A 711 -8.84 19.44 -52.94
CA LYS A 711 -8.54 19.02 -54.33
C LYS A 711 -7.04 18.90 -54.62
N ALA A 712 -6.17 19.63 -53.92
CA ALA A 712 -4.72 19.48 -54.09
C ALA A 712 -4.20 18.21 -53.39
N VAL A 713 -4.95 17.67 -52.44
CA VAL A 713 -4.61 16.50 -51.62
C VAL A 713 -5.22 15.20 -52.17
N HIS A 714 -6.42 15.27 -52.75
CA HIS A 714 -7.18 14.15 -53.32
C HIS A 714 -7.34 14.31 -54.83
#